data_AF-A0A857JMR9-F1
#
_entry.id   AF-A0A857JMR9-F1
#
_cell.length_a   1.000
_cell.length_b   1.000
_cell.length_c   1.000
_cell.angle_alpha   90.00
_cell.angle_beta   90.00
_cell.angle_gamma   90.00
#
_symmetry.space_group_name_H-M   'P 1'
#
loop_
_entity.id
_entity.type
_entity.pdbx_description
1 polymer ?
#
loop_
_entity_poly.entity_id
_entity_poly.type
_entity_poly.pdbx_seq_one_letter_code
_entity_poly.pdbx_strand_id
1 'polypeptide(L)'
;MNWQLAHIGPYTLNTPDGMPLGLCLLLGAILLLAWVFSSLFMLKKAPKAPSEKSLFTGARATLLLSINTLAFIFLLGTLLDITSTSTQTIRAVLVTKGATPELLDSLKNQAPESINIEANTSWFTMLTDLPIEQAQYLPSASLLPRAIGELNELIVVGDGLSPAQWQSLFAAAKNWGSPNQSNIAITFVPSNKAVGIGELTWQKQLTMGDTLSIRGTLQSADEQGQVAAESYLLQLISPSGEVEQTQTLKSGQPFTLKARPKAAGQWRYELRLQDKRTQALIEQSDIAISISENSLPDDTPSDTPDELQVNTPRLAIWQSSPSFETKHLKQWASATGSPVTVVSQISQDAYQRQYVNQPKPDTGTENQNRDPFYQSSTLDNIDLLFIDGRGLIRLSSSQRARLRLAVANGLGLLILADGNLVANQNTALTEALHLPLLREDKQAKDAFSIVYPNSSAQSRTDATLTTSAIRFDGNEGDTLLAAPNGRPLVKRQPLGLGHVAVTLLPRTYEWKLNQTNGAYEQLWHYLAQQVARNTQDDFWLQEQNNQLTFTNKQSQACLRTSKLRQGAHGVIEYIDQQSGEIAQQPLILNQRPDQPNIWCTHYWPSSPGWLRISLKGQQGNLNEQQISSLKTTNAPLLTPEQYRYVYPATDWLAQQQASKHNASKSVAALSSERQVDTTEVPINKGLLFACLVFLLSLLWIARRLL
;
A
#
# COMPACT_ATOMS: atom_id res chain seq x y z
N MET A 1 -23.96 4.60 -44.85
CA MET A 1 -22.77 3.73 -44.77
C MET A 1 -21.90 4.09 -45.95
N ASN A 2 -20.73 4.66 -45.67
CA ASN A 2 -19.79 5.03 -46.71
C ASN A 2 -18.76 3.93 -46.84
N TRP A 3 -18.33 3.69 -48.06
CA TRP A 3 -17.36 2.67 -48.39
C TRP A 3 -16.01 3.35 -48.62
N GLN A 4 -14.98 2.85 -47.94
CA GLN A 4 -13.62 3.33 -48.14
C GLN A 4 -13.11 2.86 -49.50
N LEU A 5 -12.78 3.81 -50.37
CA LEU A 5 -12.30 3.57 -51.73
C LEU A 5 -10.78 3.51 -51.79
N ALA A 6 -10.10 4.40 -51.07
CA ALA A 6 -8.64 4.46 -51.02
C ALA A 6 -8.14 5.16 -49.76
N HIS A 7 -6.89 4.88 -49.39
CA HIS A 7 -6.16 5.55 -48.33
C HIS A 7 -4.85 6.09 -48.93
N ILE A 8 -4.64 7.40 -48.90
CA ILE A 8 -3.47 8.06 -49.51
C ILE A 8 -2.88 9.03 -48.48
N GLY A 9 -1.78 8.65 -47.83
CA GLY A 9 -1.17 9.46 -46.78
C GLY A 9 -2.14 9.73 -45.61
N PRO A 10 -2.32 10.99 -45.14
CA PRO A 10 -3.24 11.34 -44.05
C PRO A 10 -4.71 11.48 -44.50
N TYR A 11 -5.03 11.07 -45.73
CA TYR A 11 -6.34 11.26 -46.33
C TYR A 11 -7.03 9.93 -46.62
N THR A 12 -8.28 9.81 -46.19
CA THR A 12 -9.19 8.71 -46.52
C THR A 12 -10.21 9.19 -47.54
N LEU A 13 -10.33 8.43 -48.63
CA LEU A 13 -11.30 8.67 -49.71
C LEU A 13 -12.47 7.70 -49.54
N ASN A 14 -13.64 8.24 -49.26
CA ASN A 14 -14.86 7.51 -49.06
C ASN A 14 -15.89 7.82 -50.15
N THR A 15 -16.81 6.88 -50.40
CA THR A 15 -17.99 7.14 -51.23
C THR A 15 -18.85 8.25 -50.59
N PRO A 16 -19.61 9.02 -51.40
CA PRO A 16 -20.49 10.06 -50.90
C PRO A 16 -21.47 9.55 -49.82
N ASP A 17 -21.65 10.35 -48.78
CA ASP A 17 -22.57 10.06 -47.68
C ASP A 17 -23.97 9.67 -48.17
N GLY A 18 -24.41 8.47 -47.77
CA GLY A 18 -25.77 7.97 -48.03
C GLY A 18 -26.02 7.34 -49.41
N MET A 19 -25.01 7.18 -50.27
CA MET A 19 -25.18 6.47 -51.55
C MET A 19 -24.90 4.96 -51.45
N PRO A 20 -25.77 4.08 -52.00
CA PRO A 20 -25.51 2.64 -52.08
C PRO A 20 -24.33 2.32 -53.01
N LEU A 21 -23.53 1.30 -52.65
CA LEU A 21 -22.34 0.88 -53.42
C LEU A 21 -22.63 0.65 -54.92
N GLY A 22 -23.77 0.05 -55.25
CA GLY A 22 -24.19 -0.19 -56.64
C GLY A 22 -24.39 1.10 -57.45
N LEU A 23 -24.94 2.15 -56.80
CA LEU A 23 -25.09 3.48 -57.40
C LEU A 23 -23.73 4.18 -57.56
N CYS A 24 -22.82 4.02 -56.60
CA CYS A 24 -21.46 4.54 -56.71
C CYS A 24 -20.67 3.89 -57.86
N LEU A 25 -20.79 2.58 -58.05
CA LEU A 25 -20.16 1.86 -59.16
C LEU A 25 -20.73 2.30 -60.51
N LEU A 26 -22.05 2.49 -60.59
CA LEU A 26 -22.72 2.97 -61.79
C LEU A 26 -22.31 4.42 -62.12
N LEU A 27 -22.28 5.30 -61.11
CA LEU A 27 -21.79 6.67 -61.25
C LEU A 27 -20.32 6.70 -61.70
N GLY A 28 -19.47 5.87 -61.10
CA GLY A 28 -18.06 5.74 -61.47
C GLY A 28 -17.88 5.27 -62.92
N ALA A 29 -18.66 4.28 -63.37
CA ALA A 29 -18.65 3.82 -64.75
C ALA A 29 -19.09 4.91 -65.73
N ILE A 30 -20.14 5.68 -65.39
CA ILE A 30 -20.61 6.82 -66.21
C ILE A 30 -19.52 7.89 -66.30
N LEU A 31 -18.90 8.26 -65.18
CA LEU A 31 -17.86 9.28 -65.12
C LEU A 31 -16.61 8.87 -65.92
N LEU A 32 -16.18 7.61 -65.81
CA LEU A 32 -15.07 7.07 -66.59
C LEU A 32 -15.39 7.04 -68.09
N LEU A 33 -16.60 6.59 -68.47
CA LEU A 33 -17.04 6.66 -69.86
C LEU A 33 -17.06 8.10 -70.36
N ALA A 34 -17.58 9.05 -69.58
CA ALA A 34 -17.58 10.47 -69.94
C ALA A 34 -16.16 11.03 -70.13
N TRP A 35 -15.21 10.64 -69.27
CA TRP A 35 -13.80 11.01 -69.42
C TRP A 35 -13.17 10.39 -70.67
N VAL A 36 -13.43 9.11 -70.96
CA VAL A 36 -12.93 8.43 -72.16
C VAL A 36 -13.53 9.05 -73.43
N PHE A 37 -14.84 9.26 -73.48
CA PHE A 37 -15.52 9.85 -74.63
C PHE A 37 -15.11 11.30 -74.87
N SER A 38 -14.98 12.12 -73.81
CA SER A 38 -14.49 13.49 -73.95
C SER A 38 -13.05 13.52 -74.48
N SER A 39 -12.19 12.65 -73.96
CA SER A 39 -10.80 12.51 -74.44
C SER A 39 -10.72 12.04 -75.89
N LEU A 40 -11.54 11.04 -76.28
CA LEU A 40 -11.63 10.56 -77.66
C LEU A 40 -12.19 11.63 -78.61
N PHE A 41 -13.17 12.42 -78.18
CA PHE A 41 -13.72 13.50 -79.00
C PHE A 41 -12.71 14.62 -79.23
N MET A 42 -11.91 14.96 -78.21
CA MET A 42 -10.80 15.90 -78.33
C MET A 42 -9.72 15.39 -79.29
N LEU A 43 -9.40 14.08 -79.25
CA LEU A 43 -8.49 13.44 -80.20
C LEU A 43 -9.04 13.37 -81.63
N LYS A 44 -10.35 13.15 -81.80
CA LYS A 44 -11.00 13.03 -83.12
C LYS A 44 -11.21 14.38 -83.83
N LYS A 45 -11.36 15.47 -83.07
CA LYS A 45 -11.43 16.84 -83.59
C LYS A 45 -10.07 17.48 -83.84
N ALA A 46 -8.96 16.83 -83.44
CA ALA A 46 -7.64 17.24 -83.90
C ALA A 46 -7.56 17.01 -85.43
N PRO A 47 -7.29 18.05 -86.25
CA PRO A 47 -7.39 17.95 -87.70
C PRO A 47 -6.42 16.91 -88.28
N LYS A 48 -6.91 16.07 -89.21
CA LYS A 48 -6.09 15.10 -89.97
C LYS A 48 -5.56 15.74 -91.28
N ALA A 49 -4.26 16.07 -91.28
CA ALA A 49 -3.26 16.16 -92.39
C ALA A 49 -3.56 17.06 -93.64
N PRO A 50 -2.55 17.59 -94.38
CA PRO A 50 -1.18 17.08 -94.58
C PRO A 50 -0.02 18.11 -94.51
N SER A 51 1.21 17.57 -94.53
CA SER A 51 2.56 18.17 -94.69
C SER A 51 3.16 19.08 -93.59
N GLU A 52 4.37 18.68 -93.16
CA GLU A 52 5.47 19.47 -92.53
C GLU A 52 5.23 20.36 -91.29
N LYS A 53 4.20 20.12 -90.46
CA LYS A 53 4.16 20.65 -89.07
C LYS A 53 3.57 19.66 -88.05
N SER A 54 4.05 18.42 -88.00
CA SER A 54 3.46 17.37 -87.11
C SER A 54 3.78 17.54 -85.61
N LEU A 55 4.87 18.24 -85.26
CA LEU A 55 5.35 18.33 -83.88
C LEU A 55 4.51 19.27 -82.99
N PHE A 56 3.97 20.36 -83.55
CA PHE A 56 3.11 21.31 -82.82
C PHE A 56 1.69 20.79 -82.60
N THR A 57 1.19 19.89 -83.44
CA THR A 57 -0.18 19.35 -83.33
C THR A 57 -0.26 18.26 -82.26
N GLY A 58 0.78 17.43 -82.12
CA GLY A 58 0.89 16.43 -81.04
C GLY A 58 1.02 17.06 -79.66
N ALA A 59 1.79 18.16 -79.53
CA ALA A 59 1.92 18.91 -78.28
C ALA A 59 0.61 19.56 -77.81
N ARG A 60 -0.25 19.99 -78.75
CA ARG A 60 -1.57 20.57 -78.43
C ARG A 60 -2.57 19.52 -77.97
N ALA A 61 -2.63 18.38 -78.65
CA ALA A 61 -3.51 17.28 -78.27
C ALA A 61 -3.15 16.71 -76.89
N THR A 62 -1.85 16.59 -76.59
CA THR A 62 -1.37 16.17 -75.26
C THR A 62 -1.68 17.19 -74.17
N LEU A 63 -1.53 18.49 -74.45
CA LEU A 63 -1.92 19.55 -73.50
C LEU A 63 -3.42 19.52 -73.19
N LEU A 64 -4.28 19.44 -74.20
CA LEU A 64 -5.74 19.38 -73.99
C LEU A 64 -6.16 18.12 -73.21
N LEU A 65 -5.51 16.99 -73.50
CA LEU A 65 -5.75 15.75 -72.76
C LEU A 65 -5.33 15.89 -71.30
N SER A 66 -4.18 16.53 -71.03
CA SER A 66 -3.71 16.77 -69.66
C SER A 66 -4.66 17.68 -68.87
N ILE A 67 -5.17 18.76 -69.47
CA ILE A 67 -6.13 19.67 -68.84
C ILE A 67 -7.47 18.94 -68.59
N ASN A 68 -7.94 18.12 -69.53
CA ASN A 68 -9.17 17.33 -69.37
C ASN A 68 -9.05 16.29 -68.23
N THR A 69 -7.92 15.58 -68.17
CA THR A 69 -7.64 14.64 -67.07
C THR A 69 -7.53 15.36 -65.73
N LEU A 70 -6.89 16.52 -65.69
CA LEU A 70 -6.80 17.32 -64.46
C LEU A 70 -8.19 17.81 -64.01
N ALA A 71 -9.02 18.29 -64.94
CA ALA A 71 -10.40 18.69 -64.65
C ALA A 71 -11.22 17.51 -64.09
N PHE A 72 -11.05 16.31 -64.67
CA PHE A 72 -11.71 15.10 -64.18
C PHE A 72 -11.27 14.71 -62.77
N ILE A 73 -9.99 14.85 -62.44
CA ILE A 73 -9.47 14.61 -61.08
C ILE A 73 -10.10 15.59 -60.08
N PHE A 74 -10.21 16.88 -60.42
CA PHE A 74 -10.87 17.86 -59.54
C PHE A 74 -12.38 17.59 -59.40
N LEU A 75 -13.06 17.16 -60.46
CA LEU A 75 -14.47 16.73 -60.41
C LEU A 75 -14.64 15.57 -59.41
N LEU A 76 -13.77 14.56 -59.50
CA LEU A 76 -13.79 13.42 -58.59
C LEU A 76 -13.55 13.86 -57.14
N GLY A 77 -12.61 14.79 -56.92
CA GLY A 77 -12.33 15.36 -55.60
C GLY A 77 -13.49 16.17 -54.99
N THR A 78 -14.37 16.76 -55.81
CA THR A 78 -15.60 17.42 -55.31
C THR A 78 -16.73 16.43 -54.97
N LEU A 79 -16.77 15.29 -55.64
CA LEU A 79 -17.82 14.29 -55.45
C LEU A 79 -17.52 13.35 -54.29
N LEU A 80 -16.27 12.92 -54.13
CA LEU A 80 -15.87 12.01 -53.06
C LEU A 80 -15.82 12.71 -51.69
N ASP A 81 -16.03 11.93 -50.62
CA ASP A 81 -15.84 12.40 -49.25
C ASP A 81 -14.38 12.16 -48.86
N ILE A 82 -13.64 13.26 -48.72
CA ILE A 82 -12.23 13.23 -48.34
C ILE A 82 -12.13 13.72 -46.90
N THR A 83 -11.76 12.83 -46.01
CA THR A 83 -11.49 13.13 -44.59
C THR A 83 -9.99 13.07 -44.34
N SER A 84 -9.51 13.99 -43.51
CA SER A 84 -8.14 14.01 -43.01
C SER A 84 -8.14 13.50 -41.57
N THR A 85 -7.25 12.56 -41.25
CA THR A 85 -7.03 12.13 -39.87
C THR A 85 -6.16 13.17 -39.16
N SER A 86 -6.74 13.88 -38.20
CA SER A 86 -6.03 14.77 -37.30
C SER A 86 -5.82 14.08 -35.96
N THR A 87 -4.57 13.93 -35.58
CA THR A 87 -4.16 13.38 -34.29
C THR A 87 -4.03 14.53 -33.28
N GLN A 88 -4.88 14.56 -32.25
CA GLN A 88 -4.73 15.54 -31.17
C GLN A 88 -4.32 14.83 -29.88
N THR A 89 -3.25 15.33 -29.25
CA THR A 89 -2.80 14.87 -27.94
C THR A 89 -2.89 16.06 -26.98
N ILE A 90 -3.69 15.94 -25.92
CA ILE A 90 -3.74 16.93 -24.85
C ILE A 90 -2.58 16.62 -23.91
N ARG A 91 -1.69 17.61 -23.72
CA ARG A 91 -0.45 17.46 -22.96
C ARG A 91 -0.35 18.49 -21.84
N ALA A 92 0.21 18.07 -20.71
CA ALA A 92 0.55 18.96 -19.61
C ALA A 92 2.04 18.86 -19.29
N VAL A 93 2.69 20.02 -19.13
CA VAL A 93 4.04 20.09 -18.54
C VAL A 93 3.92 20.61 -17.12
N LEU A 94 4.34 19.83 -16.14
CA LEU A 94 4.39 20.20 -14.72
C LEU A 94 5.85 20.43 -14.30
N VAL A 95 6.17 21.69 -14.04
CA VAL A 95 7.51 22.10 -13.59
C VAL A 95 7.59 22.06 -12.07
N THR A 96 8.61 21.36 -11.58
CA THR A 96 8.91 21.14 -10.15
C THR A 96 10.27 21.74 -9.79
N LYS A 97 10.61 21.78 -8.49
CA LYS A 97 11.89 22.29 -7.98
C LYS A 97 13.07 21.67 -8.72
N GLY A 98 14.16 22.42 -8.91
CA GLY A 98 15.36 21.93 -9.58
C GLY A 98 15.31 21.99 -11.12
N ALA A 99 14.18 22.39 -11.71
CA ALA A 99 14.13 22.73 -13.13
C ALA A 99 14.91 24.03 -13.40
N THR A 100 15.75 24.03 -14.44
CA THR A 100 16.50 25.21 -14.89
C THR A 100 15.99 25.68 -16.26
N PRO A 101 16.21 26.95 -16.65
CA PRO A 101 15.87 27.43 -17.99
C PRO A 101 16.47 26.57 -19.10
N GLU A 102 17.71 26.11 -18.95
CA GLU A 102 18.39 25.27 -19.94
C GLU A 102 17.70 23.91 -20.10
N LEU A 103 17.23 23.31 -18.99
CA LEU A 103 16.48 22.06 -19.03
C LEU A 103 15.14 22.24 -19.75
N LEU A 104 14.45 23.35 -19.51
CA LEU A 104 13.19 23.69 -20.17
C LEU A 104 13.39 23.99 -21.65
N ASP A 105 14.48 24.67 -22.02
CA ASP A 105 14.83 24.96 -23.42
C ASP A 105 15.24 23.68 -24.15
N SER A 106 15.98 22.76 -23.51
CA SER A 106 16.30 21.46 -24.09
C SER A 106 15.03 20.64 -24.39
N LEU A 107 14.03 20.70 -23.51
CA LEU A 107 12.72 20.09 -23.71
C LEU A 107 11.96 20.68 -24.91
N LYS A 108 12.01 22.01 -25.08
CA LYS A 108 11.40 22.69 -26.25
C LYS A 108 12.13 22.31 -27.55
N ASN A 109 13.46 22.18 -27.50
CA ASN A 109 14.30 21.97 -28.67
C ASN A 109 14.45 20.49 -29.09
N GLN A 110 14.26 19.53 -28.18
CA GLN A 110 14.32 18.09 -28.46
C GLN A 110 12.98 17.48 -28.91
N ALA A 111 11.95 18.30 -29.11
CA ALA A 111 10.73 17.85 -29.77
C ALA A 111 11.06 17.32 -31.18
N PRO A 112 10.64 16.11 -31.58
CA PRO A 112 10.75 15.69 -32.97
C PRO A 112 10.10 16.72 -33.91
N GLU A 113 10.62 16.93 -35.11
CA GLU A 113 10.06 17.86 -36.12
C GLU A 113 8.58 17.56 -36.49
N SER A 114 8.05 16.39 -36.11
CA SER A 114 6.65 15.99 -36.26
C SER A 114 5.74 16.30 -35.06
N ILE A 115 6.28 16.84 -33.96
CA ILE A 115 5.57 17.12 -32.71
C ILE A 115 5.76 18.60 -32.37
N ASN A 116 4.82 19.43 -32.80
CA ASN A 116 4.80 20.82 -32.38
C ASN A 116 4.41 20.87 -30.88
N ILE A 117 5.36 21.09 -29.96
CA ILE A 117 5.09 21.21 -28.52
C ILE A 117 4.14 22.37 -28.22
N GLU A 118 4.05 23.35 -29.11
CA GLU A 118 3.20 24.54 -28.92
C GLU A 118 1.70 24.27 -29.15
N ALA A 119 1.34 23.24 -29.91
CA ALA A 119 -0.06 22.88 -30.12
C ALA A 119 -0.55 21.92 -29.02
N ASN A 120 -1.59 22.31 -28.29
CA ASN A 120 -2.30 21.52 -27.25
C ASN A 120 -1.48 21.15 -26.00
N THR A 121 -0.44 21.93 -25.67
CA THR A 121 0.32 21.77 -24.42
C THR A 121 -0.02 22.88 -23.42
N SER A 122 -0.46 22.50 -22.22
CA SER A 122 -0.67 23.42 -21.11
C SER A 122 0.52 23.35 -20.14
N TRP A 123 1.03 24.51 -19.74
CA TRP A 123 2.16 24.62 -18.82
C TRP A 123 1.69 24.90 -17.40
N PHE A 124 2.25 24.19 -16.44
CA PHE A 124 1.98 24.35 -15.02
C PHE A 124 3.28 24.40 -14.24
N THR A 125 3.30 25.16 -13.15
CA THR A 125 4.48 25.28 -12.29
C THR A 125 4.09 25.16 -10.82
N MET A 126 4.88 24.42 -10.06
CA MET A 126 4.81 24.40 -8.59
C MET A 126 5.81 25.38 -7.96
N LEU A 127 6.45 26.21 -8.77
CA LEU A 127 7.45 27.21 -8.37
C LEU A 127 6.85 28.61 -8.47
N THR A 128 7.12 29.44 -7.49
CA THR A 128 6.72 30.85 -7.46
C THR A 128 7.79 31.78 -8.01
N ASP A 129 9.03 31.30 -8.08
CA ASP A 129 10.26 32.05 -8.33
C ASP A 129 10.82 31.89 -9.75
N LEU A 130 10.35 30.90 -10.51
CA LEU A 130 10.76 30.68 -11.89
C LEU A 130 9.69 31.23 -12.86
N PRO A 131 9.92 32.38 -13.53
CA PRO A 131 8.96 32.92 -14.49
C PRO A 131 8.96 32.04 -15.76
N ILE A 132 7.86 31.35 -15.99
CA ILE A 132 7.61 30.58 -17.22
C ILE A 132 6.43 31.23 -17.91
N GLU A 133 6.65 31.70 -19.14
CA GLU A 133 5.59 32.31 -19.94
C GLU A 133 4.39 31.35 -20.08
N GLN A 134 3.19 31.87 -19.84
CA GLN A 134 1.90 31.16 -19.97
C GLN A 134 1.70 29.96 -19.02
N ALA A 135 2.59 29.72 -18.05
CA ALA A 135 2.42 28.65 -17.08
C ALA A 135 1.48 29.05 -15.92
N GLN A 136 0.55 28.16 -15.57
CA GLN A 136 -0.32 28.34 -14.41
C GLN A 136 0.34 27.81 -13.13
N TYR A 137 0.38 28.63 -12.07
CA TYR A 137 0.87 28.19 -10.77
C TYR A 137 -0.10 27.22 -10.07
N LEU A 138 0.42 26.10 -9.57
CA LEU A 138 -0.30 25.11 -8.78
C LEU A 138 0.40 24.90 -7.42
N PRO A 139 -0.26 25.23 -6.29
CA PRO A 139 0.30 24.96 -4.96
C PRO A 139 0.38 23.47 -4.62
N SER A 140 -0.34 22.62 -5.37
CA SER A 140 -0.28 21.16 -5.25
C SER A 140 -0.52 20.50 -6.61
N ALA A 141 0.23 19.44 -6.90
CA ALA A 141 0.02 18.61 -8.10
C ALA A 141 -1.42 18.05 -8.16
N SER A 142 -2.06 17.78 -7.03
CA SER A 142 -3.44 17.27 -6.98
C SER A 142 -4.50 18.20 -7.57
N LEU A 143 -4.16 19.45 -7.86
CA LEU A 143 -5.05 20.42 -8.51
C LEU A 143 -4.98 20.36 -10.04
N LEU A 144 -3.98 19.69 -10.60
CA LEU A 144 -3.78 19.55 -12.04
C LEU A 144 -5.01 18.98 -12.77
N PRO A 145 -5.67 17.91 -12.29
CA PRO A 145 -6.84 17.35 -12.97
C PRO A 145 -8.00 18.35 -13.10
N ARG A 146 -8.17 19.23 -12.11
CA ARG A 146 -9.19 20.28 -12.14
C ARG A 146 -8.84 21.40 -13.11
N ALA A 147 -7.55 21.65 -13.34
CA ALA A 147 -7.09 22.70 -14.22
C ALA A 147 -7.15 22.31 -15.70
N ILE A 148 -6.83 21.06 -16.04
CA ILE A 148 -6.77 20.59 -17.44
C ILE A 148 -7.96 19.71 -17.87
N GLY A 149 -8.59 18.99 -16.95
CA GLY A 149 -9.63 18.00 -17.27
C GLY A 149 -9.05 16.71 -17.86
N GLU A 150 -9.33 16.43 -19.12
CA GLU A 150 -8.81 15.25 -19.82
C GLU A 150 -7.34 15.46 -20.23
N LEU A 151 -6.55 14.39 -20.15
CA LEU A 151 -5.11 14.44 -20.37
C LEU A 151 -4.66 13.13 -21.03
N ASN A 152 -3.86 13.21 -22.09
CA ASN A 152 -3.24 12.03 -22.70
C ASN A 152 -1.81 11.82 -22.20
N GLU A 153 -1.06 12.91 -21.98
CA GLU A 153 0.34 12.84 -21.53
C GLU A 153 0.68 13.91 -20.48
N LEU A 154 1.36 13.49 -19.42
CA LEU A 154 1.95 14.35 -18.40
C LEU A 154 3.48 14.31 -18.46
N ILE A 155 4.11 15.46 -18.67
CA ILE A 155 5.55 15.63 -18.62
C ILE A 155 5.90 16.31 -17.30
N VAL A 156 6.66 15.65 -16.43
CA VAL A 156 7.13 16.22 -15.16
C VAL A 156 8.61 16.59 -15.28
N VAL A 157 8.94 17.85 -14.97
CA VAL A 157 10.28 18.41 -15.17
C VAL A 157 10.86 18.88 -13.84
N GLY A 158 12.11 18.52 -13.56
CA GLY A 158 12.83 18.89 -12.33
C GLY A 158 12.99 17.71 -11.36
N ASP A 159 12.90 17.97 -10.06
CA ASP A 159 13.04 16.98 -8.98
C ASP A 159 11.90 15.94 -8.99
N GLY A 160 10.79 16.20 -9.67
CA GLY A 160 9.63 15.31 -9.71
C GLY A 160 8.70 15.44 -8.50
N LEU A 161 7.87 14.42 -8.30
CA LEU A 161 6.87 14.38 -7.23
C LEU A 161 7.21 13.24 -6.26
N SER A 162 6.94 13.49 -4.97
CA SER A 162 7.09 12.46 -3.93
C SER A 162 6.02 11.36 -4.09
N PRO A 163 6.21 10.16 -3.50
CA PRO A 163 5.20 9.10 -3.55
C PRO A 163 3.80 9.57 -3.12
N ALA A 164 3.71 10.38 -2.05
CA ALA A 164 2.46 10.93 -1.57
C ALA A 164 1.83 11.91 -2.57
N GLN A 165 2.62 12.77 -3.21
CA GLN A 165 2.12 13.71 -4.22
C GLN A 165 1.59 12.98 -5.47
N TRP A 166 2.28 11.93 -5.93
CA TRP A 166 1.77 11.06 -7.00
C TRP A 166 0.45 10.40 -6.61
N GLN A 167 0.37 9.82 -5.41
CA GLN A 167 -0.86 9.20 -4.93
C GLN A 167 -2.02 10.20 -4.85
N SER A 168 -1.78 11.42 -4.35
CA SER A 168 -2.80 12.48 -4.32
C SER A 168 -3.21 12.97 -5.70
N LEU A 169 -2.29 13.02 -6.67
CA LEU A 169 -2.59 13.39 -8.06
C LEU A 169 -3.58 12.41 -8.69
N PHE A 170 -3.28 11.11 -8.64
CA PHE A 170 -4.15 10.08 -9.21
C PHE A 170 -5.46 9.93 -8.42
N ALA A 171 -5.45 10.13 -7.10
CA ALA A 171 -6.68 10.13 -6.31
C ALA A 171 -7.65 11.26 -6.74
N ALA A 172 -7.12 12.39 -7.22
CA ALA A 172 -7.91 13.50 -7.74
C ALA A 172 -8.45 13.26 -9.16
N ALA A 173 -7.81 12.39 -9.96
CA ALA A 173 -8.21 12.02 -11.32
C ALA A 173 -8.48 10.52 -11.46
N LYS A 174 -9.66 10.07 -11.04
CA LYS A 174 -10.00 8.63 -11.07
C LYS A 174 -9.86 7.99 -12.47
N ASN A 175 -10.08 8.76 -13.54
CA ASN A 175 -9.93 8.31 -14.93
C ASN A 175 -8.47 8.12 -15.36
N TRP A 176 -7.50 8.74 -14.68
CA TRP A 176 -6.07 8.59 -15.00
C TRP A 176 -5.49 7.27 -14.47
N GLY A 177 -6.24 6.49 -13.68
CA GLY A 177 -5.81 5.20 -13.15
C GLY A 177 -5.13 5.33 -11.79
N SER A 178 -3.98 4.68 -11.62
CA SER A 178 -3.20 4.71 -10.37
C SER A 178 -1.70 4.90 -10.65
N PRO A 179 -0.88 5.26 -9.65
CA PRO A 179 0.57 5.37 -9.84
C PRO A 179 1.25 4.09 -10.37
N ASN A 180 0.64 2.92 -10.14
CA ASN A 180 1.18 1.62 -10.57
C ASN A 180 0.56 1.13 -11.89
N GLN A 181 -0.48 1.81 -12.38
CA GLN A 181 -1.20 1.45 -13.60
C GLN A 181 -1.88 2.73 -14.12
N SER A 182 -1.10 3.54 -14.84
CA SER A 182 -1.56 4.85 -15.35
C SER A 182 -2.20 4.68 -16.73
N ASN A 183 -3.36 5.30 -16.92
CA ASN A 183 -4.05 5.39 -18.21
C ASN A 183 -3.54 6.54 -19.09
N ILE A 184 -2.73 7.44 -18.51
CA ILE A 184 -2.07 8.53 -19.22
C ILE A 184 -0.58 8.20 -19.39
N ALA A 185 0.03 8.68 -20.47
CA ALA A 185 1.47 8.59 -20.67
C ALA A 185 2.19 9.54 -19.71
N ILE A 186 3.26 9.08 -19.06
CA ILE A 186 4.02 9.91 -18.13
C ILE A 186 5.48 9.94 -18.54
N THR A 187 5.98 11.13 -18.83
CA THR A 187 7.39 11.37 -19.11
C THR A 187 8.01 12.12 -17.93
N PHE A 188 9.14 11.63 -17.41
CA PHE A 188 9.88 12.31 -16.36
C PHE A 188 11.24 12.80 -16.87
N VAL A 189 11.46 14.12 -16.78
CA VAL A 189 12.72 14.78 -17.13
C VAL A 189 13.40 15.25 -15.84
N PRO A 190 14.36 14.48 -15.30
CA PRO A 190 14.97 14.77 -14.01
C PRO A 190 15.87 16.01 -14.05
N SER A 191 15.93 16.73 -12.93
CA SER A 191 16.97 17.73 -12.64
C SER A 191 18.32 17.06 -12.35
N ASN A 192 19.39 17.87 -12.33
CA ASN A 192 20.69 17.42 -11.85
C ASN A 192 20.61 16.98 -10.39
N LYS A 193 21.27 15.87 -10.07
CA LYS A 193 21.35 15.34 -8.71
C LYS A 193 22.08 16.33 -7.78
N ALA A 194 21.42 16.74 -6.71
CA ALA A 194 22.02 17.50 -5.63
C ALA A 194 23.10 16.65 -4.94
N VAL A 195 24.25 17.27 -4.64
CA VAL A 195 25.32 16.62 -3.89
C VAL A 195 24.89 16.51 -2.43
N GLY A 196 24.93 15.32 -1.86
CA GLY A 196 24.52 15.07 -0.48
C GLY A 196 24.17 13.62 -0.21
N ILE A 197 23.59 13.36 0.95
CA ILE A 197 23.28 12.02 1.42
C ILE A 197 21.89 11.60 0.95
N GLY A 198 21.83 10.44 0.30
CA GLY A 198 20.60 9.83 -0.22
C GLY A 198 20.41 8.39 0.26
N GLU A 199 19.23 7.85 -0.04
CA GLU A 199 18.76 6.50 0.30
C GLU A 199 19.00 6.08 1.75
N LEU A 200 18.80 7.03 2.67
CA LEU A 200 19.15 6.87 4.08
C LEU A 200 18.21 5.90 4.82
N THR A 201 18.77 5.04 5.65
CA THR A 201 18.06 4.07 6.50
C THR A 201 18.74 3.91 7.86
N TRP A 202 17.99 4.06 8.96
CA TRP A 202 18.46 3.78 10.32
C TRP A 202 17.32 3.50 11.29
N GLN A 203 17.62 2.84 12.42
CA GLN A 203 16.63 2.59 13.47
C GLN A 203 16.28 3.88 14.21
N LYS A 204 14.99 4.26 14.20
CA LYS A 204 14.47 5.47 14.88
C LYS A 204 14.21 5.24 16.37
N GLN A 205 13.87 4.01 16.71
CA GLN A 205 13.65 3.57 18.07
C GLN A 205 14.58 2.39 18.37
N LEU A 206 15.31 2.49 19.49
CA LEU A 206 16.24 1.48 19.97
C LEU A 206 15.96 1.16 21.44
N THR A 207 16.42 0.01 21.89
CA THR A 207 16.50 -0.35 23.31
C THR A 207 17.92 -0.16 23.83
N MET A 208 18.06 0.11 25.13
CA MET A 208 19.38 0.25 25.74
C MET A 208 20.23 -1.01 25.52
N GLY A 209 21.45 -0.83 24.99
CA GLY A 209 22.34 -1.92 24.57
C GLY A 209 22.33 -2.20 23.06
N ASP A 210 21.33 -1.72 22.31
CA ASP A 210 21.32 -1.84 20.86
C ASP A 210 22.42 -1.02 20.19
N THR A 211 22.83 -1.44 18.99
CA THR A 211 23.77 -0.69 18.14
C THR A 211 23.00 0.07 17.06
N LEU A 212 23.17 1.39 17.01
CA LEU A 212 22.68 2.22 15.91
C LEU A 212 23.46 1.89 14.64
N SER A 213 22.76 1.62 13.54
CA SER A 213 23.35 1.37 12.22
C SER A 213 22.72 2.30 11.20
N ILE A 214 23.49 3.25 10.69
CA ILE A 214 23.07 4.22 9.67
C ILE A 214 23.63 3.77 8.33
N ARG A 215 22.77 3.61 7.32
CA ARG A 215 23.15 3.23 5.96
C ARG A 215 22.59 4.23 4.97
N GLY A 216 23.34 4.51 3.91
CA GLY A 216 22.89 5.38 2.82
C GLY A 216 23.85 5.35 1.65
N THR A 217 23.60 6.17 0.65
CA THR A 217 24.45 6.35 -0.53
C THR A 217 24.79 7.83 -0.70
N LEU A 218 25.97 8.12 -1.23
CA LEU A 218 26.32 9.48 -1.60
C LEU A 218 25.75 9.82 -2.97
N GLN A 219 24.87 10.81 -3.04
CA GLN A 219 24.36 11.36 -4.28
C GLN A 219 25.28 12.49 -4.78
N SER A 220 25.60 12.51 -6.08
CA SER A 220 26.34 13.60 -6.74
C SER A 220 25.94 13.71 -8.21
N ALA A 221 26.22 14.87 -8.82
CA ALA A 221 25.88 15.19 -10.21
C ALA A 221 26.74 14.43 -11.25
N ASP A 222 27.93 13.96 -10.88
CA ASP A 222 28.86 13.33 -11.83
C ASP A 222 28.60 11.83 -12.01
N GLU A 223 27.88 11.47 -13.08
CA GLU A 223 27.76 10.09 -13.56
C GLU A 223 28.89 9.70 -14.54
N GLN A 224 29.66 10.66 -15.09
CA GLN A 224 30.75 10.38 -16.05
C GLN A 224 32.15 10.24 -15.43
N GLY A 225 32.27 9.74 -14.19
CA GLY A 225 33.50 9.13 -13.69
C GLY A 225 34.77 10.01 -13.68
N GLN A 226 34.67 11.33 -13.84
CA GLN A 226 35.81 12.26 -13.90
C GLN A 226 35.89 13.21 -12.69
N VAL A 227 35.47 12.74 -11.51
CA VAL A 227 36.01 13.26 -10.24
C VAL A 227 36.71 12.12 -9.50
N ALA A 228 37.95 12.43 -9.13
CA ALA A 228 38.99 11.55 -8.64
C ALA A 228 38.64 10.78 -7.35
N ALA A 229 39.48 9.79 -7.06
CA ALA A 229 39.56 9.03 -5.81
C ALA A 229 38.98 9.75 -4.57
N GLU A 230 38.05 9.09 -3.87
CA GLU A 230 37.70 9.39 -2.47
C GLU A 230 37.54 10.90 -2.14
N SER A 231 36.61 11.57 -2.83
CA SER A 231 36.48 13.03 -2.77
C SER A 231 35.74 13.57 -1.55
N TYR A 232 35.05 12.72 -0.78
CA TYR A 232 34.18 13.18 0.31
C TYR A 232 34.48 12.49 1.63
N LEU A 233 34.43 13.25 2.73
CA LEU A 233 34.59 12.77 4.10
C LEU A 233 33.24 12.81 4.80
N LEU A 234 32.79 11.67 5.32
CA LEU A 234 31.57 11.53 6.09
C LEU A 234 31.91 11.21 7.56
N GLN A 235 31.38 11.99 8.49
CA GLN A 235 31.58 11.82 9.92
C GLN A 235 30.24 11.64 10.63
N LEU A 236 30.17 10.64 11.52
CA LEU A 236 29.10 10.51 12.51
C LEU A 236 29.59 11.12 13.81
N ILE A 237 28.83 12.08 14.34
CA ILE A 237 29.16 12.83 15.54
C ILE A 237 28.09 12.56 16.58
N SER A 238 28.52 12.23 17.80
CA SER A 238 27.64 11.96 18.93
C SER A 238 26.96 13.23 19.45
N PRO A 239 25.89 13.10 20.26
CA PRO A 239 25.26 14.24 20.93
C PRO A 239 26.23 15.05 21.83
N SER A 240 27.33 14.46 22.29
CA SER A 240 28.38 15.14 23.06
C SER A 240 29.42 15.85 22.19
N GLY A 241 29.33 15.77 20.87
CA GLY A 241 30.26 16.38 19.91
C GLY A 241 31.48 15.54 19.56
N GLU A 242 31.58 14.30 20.06
CA GLU A 242 32.67 13.37 19.73
C GLU A 242 32.42 12.69 18.38
N VAL A 243 33.44 12.56 17.53
CA VAL A 243 33.35 11.81 16.27
C VAL A 243 33.37 10.31 16.59
N GLU A 244 32.22 9.65 16.39
CA GLU A 244 32.04 8.21 16.62
C GLU A 244 32.69 7.38 15.51
N GLN A 245 32.50 7.80 14.26
CA GLN A 245 33.03 7.09 13.10
C GLN A 245 33.26 8.05 11.94
N THR A 246 34.28 7.78 11.14
CA THR A 246 34.59 8.52 9.91
C THR A 246 34.72 7.54 8.74
N GLN A 247 34.21 7.91 7.57
CA GLN A 247 34.33 7.13 6.35
C GLN A 247 34.57 8.05 5.15
N THR A 248 35.46 7.65 4.24
CA THR A 248 35.66 8.35 2.97
C THR A 248 34.78 7.74 1.89
N LEU A 249 34.16 8.57 1.05
CA LEU A 249 33.17 8.16 0.05
C LEU A 249 33.49 8.70 -1.35
N LYS A 250 33.03 7.96 -2.35
CA LYS A 250 32.92 8.37 -3.76
C LYS A 250 31.46 8.58 -4.14
N SER A 251 31.21 9.30 -5.23
CA SER A 251 29.87 9.42 -5.83
C SER A 251 29.26 8.03 -6.04
N GLY A 252 28.00 7.85 -5.62
CA GLY A 252 27.25 6.59 -5.73
C GLY A 252 27.68 5.48 -4.77
N GLN A 253 28.71 5.68 -3.95
CA GLN A 253 29.20 4.65 -3.03
C GLN A 253 28.27 4.54 -1.80
N PRO A 254 27.85 3.31 -1.42
CA PRO A 254 27.11 3.10 -0.18
C PRO A 254 28.03 3.22 1.04
N PHE A 255 27.46 3.62 2.17
CA PHE A 255 28.16 3.73 3.45
C PHE A 255 27.42 3.02 4.58
N THR A 256 28.13 2.71 5.66
CA THR A 256 27.54 2.21 6.91
C THR A 256 28.34 2.74 8.09
N LEU A 257 27.69 3.57 8.90
CA LEU A 257 28.23 4.08 10.17
C LEU A 257 27.49 3.42 11.32
N LYS A 258 28.21 3.14 12.40
CA LYS A 258 27.64 2.55 13.60
C LYS A 258 28.00 3.38 14.83
N ALA A 259 27.10 3.42 15.79
CA ALA A 259 27.34 3.98 17.11
C ALA A 259 26.66 3.12 18.16
N ARG A 260 27.17 3.16 19.39
CA ARG A 260 26.54 2.53 20.55
C ARG A 260 26.04 3.62 21.49
N PRO A 261 24.73 3.89 21.52
CA PRO A 261 24.19 4.86 22.43
C PRO A 261 24.49 4.51 23.89
N LYS A 262 24.83 5.52 24.69
CA LYS A 262 25.31 5.35 26.06
C LYS A 262 24.22 5.52 27.14
N ALA A 263 23.09 6.15 26.79
CA ALA A 263 22.02 6.47 27.72
C ALA A 263 20.64 6.40 27.05
N ALA A 264 19.59 6.12 27.82
CA ALA A 264 18.20 6.20 27.36
C ALA A 264 17.77 7.66 27.11
N GLY A 265 16.67 7.84 26.38
CA GLY A 265 16.11 9.16 26.05
C GLY A 265 16.15 9.50 24.57
N GLN A 266 15.90 10.77 24.26
CA GLN A 266 15.82 11.29 22.89
C GLN A 266 17.14 11.96 22.49
N TRP A 267 17.82 11.42 21.49
CA TRP A 267 19.16 11.84 21.10
C TRP A 267 19.24 12.22 19.63
N ARG A 268 20.10 13.20 19.35
CA ARG A 268 20.43 13.65 17.99
C ARG A 268 21.92 13.45 17.75
N TYR A 269 22.24 12.55 16.84
CA TYR A 269 23.57 12.42 16.27
C TYR A 269 23.66 13.35 15.06
N GLU A 270 24.84 13.84 14.74
CA GLU A 270 25.06 14.68 13.56
C GLU A 270 25.79 13.88 12.49
N LEU A 271 25.30 13.97 11.27
CA LEU A 271 25.96 13.43 10.09
C LEU A 271 26.54 14.59 9.29
N ARG A 272 27.87 14.65 9.21
CA ARG A 272 28.61 15.74 8.59
C ARG A 272 29.32 15.25 7.33
N LEU A 273 28.97 15.84 6.20
CA LEU A 273 29.58 15.56 4.90
C LEU A 273 30.42 16.76 4.45
N GLN A 274 31.69 16.51 4.13
CA GLN A 274 32.63 17.52 3.67
C GLN A 274 33.32 17.08 2.38
N ASP A 275 33.72 18.06 1.56
CA ASP A 275 34.69 17.83 0.49
C ASP A 275 36.07 17.58 1.12
N LYS A 276 36.69 16.44 0.82
CA LYS A 276 37.96 16.03 1.41
C LYS A 276 39.11 16.96 1.01
N ARG A 277 39.09 17.52 -0.20
CA ARG A 277 40.15 18.37 -0.75
C ARG A 277 40.04 19.81 -0.24
N THR A 278 38.84 20.36 -0.25
CA THR A 278 38.60 21.77 0.13
C THR A 278 38.22 21.92 1.60
N GLN A 279 37.87 20.83 2.29
CA GLN A 279 37.30 20.83 3.64
C GLN A 279 35.98 21.62 3.76
N ALA A 280 35.35 21.95 2.62
CA ALA A 280 34.08 22.66 2.60
C ALA A 280 32.95 21.77 3.13
N LEU A 281 32.12 22.32 4.01
CA LEU A 281 30.90 21.66 4.48
C LEU A 281 29.88 21.60 3.35
N ILE A 282 29.42 20.40 3.03
CA ILE A 282 28.41 20.15 2.00
C ILE A 282 27.05 19.97 2.64
N GLU A 283 26.98 19.12 3.68
CA GLU A 283 25.75 18.80 4.37
C GLU A 283 26.03 18.54 5.85
N GLN A 284 25.13 19.00 6.71
CA GLN A 284 25.11 18.74 8.14
C GLN A 284 23.67 18.49 8.55
N SER A 285 23.36 17.25 8.90
CA SER A 285 21.98 16.79 9.09
C SER A 285 21.87 15.92 10.34
N ASP A 286 20.72 16.00 11.04
CA ASP A 286 20.50 15.27 12.30
C ASP A 286 19.99 13.84 12.09
N ILE A 287 20.59 12.88 12.78
CA ILE A 287 20.09 11.52 12.96
C ILE A 287 19.46 11.44 14.35
N ALA A 288 18.14 11.55 14.38
CA ALA A 288 17.37 11.45 15.62
C ALA A 288 17.05 9.98 15.96
N ILE A 289 17.23 9.63 17.23
CA ILE A 289 16.89 8.32 17.79
C ILE A 289 16.22 8.46 19.16
N SER A 290 15.24 7.62 19.44
CA SER A 290 14.65 7.47 20.77
C SER A 290 15.10 6.13 21.35
N ILE A 291 15.59 6.15 22.58
CA ILE A 291 16.10 4.97 23.26
C ILE A 291 15.24 4.73 24.49
N SER A 292 14.55 3.59 24.54
CA SER A 292 13.86 3.15 25.74
C SER A 292 14.82 2.37 26.63
N GLU A 293 14.66 2.53 27.94
CA GLU A 293 15.25 1.57 28.88
C GLU A 293 14.62 0.20 28.62
N ASN A 294 15.42 -0.85 28.71
CA ASN A 294 14.83 -2.17 28.93
C ASN A 294 14.25 -2.11 30.32
N SER A 295 12.94 -1.90 30.43
CA SER A 295 12.22 -2.23 31.65
C SER A 295 12.24 -3.75 31.79
N LEU A 296 13.38 -4.29 32.23
CA LEU A 296 13.25 -5.34 33.24
C LEU A 296 12.46 -4.67 34.36
N PRO A 297 11.33 -5.26 34.80
CA PRO A 297 10.52 -4.65 35.85
C PRO A 297 11.44 -4.35 37.03
N ASP A 298 11.59 -3.06 37.29
CA ASP A 298 12.58 -2.50 38.19
C ASP A 298 12.45 -3.11 39.59
N ASP A 299 13.61 -3.24 40.23
CA ASP A 299 13.84 -3.70 41.58
C ASP A 299 12.94 -2.93 42.55
N THR A 300 11.76 -3.47 42.81
CA THR A 300 11.18 -3.27 44.13
C THR A 300 12.05 -4.05 45.11
N PRO A 301 12.50 -3.46 46.23
CA PRO A 301 13.16 -4.22 47.27
C PRO A 301 12.11 -5.09 47.95
N SER A 302 11.78 -6.21 47.32
CA SER A 302 11.01 -7.29 47.89
C SER A 302 12.02 -8.35 48.32
N ASP A 303 12.10 -8.60 49.63
CA ASP A 303 12.89 -9.63 50.29
C ASP A 303 12.46 -11.08 49.92
N THR A 304 12.04 -11.31 48.68
CA THR A 304 11.67 -12.61 48.14
C THR A 304 12.66 -12.96 47.03
N PRO A 305 13.36 -14.10 47.11
CA PRO A 305 14.36 -14.47 46.12
C PRO A 305 13.73 -14.58 44.73
N ASP A 306 14.10 -13.63 43.87
CA ASP A 306 14.38 -13.77 42.43
C ASP A 306 13.71 -14.98 41.73
N GLU A 307 12.39 -14.94 41.58
CA GLU A 307 11.70 -15.69 40.53
C GLU A 307 11.50 -14.71 39.37
N LEU A 308 12.29 -14.88 38.30
CA LEU A 308 11.99 -14.27 37.00
C LEU A 308 10.48 -14.38 36.77
N GLN A 309 9.77 -13.25 36.68
CA GLN A 309 8.36 -13.25 36.32
C GLN A 309 8.23 -13.75 34.88
N VAL A 310 8.16 -15.08 34.73
CA VAL A 310 7.79 -15.71 33.48
C VAL A 310 6.31 -15.40 33.32
N ASN A 311 5.98 -14.50 32.39
CA ASN A 311 4.60 -14.18 32.01
C ASN A 311 3.93 -15.44 31.42
N THR A 312 3.41 -16.30 32.29
CA THR A 312 2.67 -17.51 31.92
C THR A 312 1.20 -17.17 31.71
N PRO A 313 0.53 -17.74 30.68
CA PRO A 313 -0.86 -17.42 30.40
C PRO A 313 -1.79 -17.92 31.53
N ARG A 314 -2.80 -17.11 31.87
CA ARG A 314 -3.87 -17.48 32.80
C ARG A 314 -4.90 -18.35 32.10
N LEU A 315 -5.07 -19.57 32.60
CA LEU A 315 -5.91 -20.58 31.95
C LEU A 315 -7.22 -20.81 32.70
N ALA A 316 -8.27 -21.10 31.94
CA ALA A 316 -9.54 -21.56 32.48
C ALA A 316 -9.99 -22.85 31.79
N ILE A 317 -10.63 -23.75 32.52
CA ILE A 317 -11.26 -24.95 31.99
C ILE A 317 -12.74 -24.94 32.37
N TRP A 318 -13.62 -25.04 31.38
CA TRP A 318 -15.05 -25.28 31.54
C TRP A 318 -15.37 -26.68 31.01
N GLN A 319 -15.85 -27.56 31.88
CA GLN A 319 -16.13 -28.94 31.47
C GLN A 319 -17.49 -29.45 31.95
N SER A 320 -18.19 -30.16 31.06
CA SER A 320 -19.46 -30.82 31.38
C SER A 320 -19.32 -32.06 32.26
N SER A 321 -18.12 -32.64 32.34
CA SER A 321 -17.73 -33.70 33.27
C SER A 321 -16.20 -33.80 33.34
N PRO A 322 -15.61 -34.18 34.49
CA PRO A 322 -14.17 -34.47 34.58
C PRO A 322 -13.73 -35.54 33.56
N SER A 323 -12.59 -35.34 32.90
CA SER A 323 -12.00 -36.33 31.98
C SER A 323 -10.50 -36.52 32.22
N PHE A 324 -9.93 -37.59 31.66
CA PHE A 324 -8.48 -37.80 31.67
C PHE A 324 -7.75 -36.65 30.99
N GLU A 325 -8.29 -36.17 29.87
CA GLU A 325 -7.71 -35.06 29.11
C GLU A 325 -7.62 -33.78 29.94
N THR A 326 -8.73 -33.34 30.55
CA THR A 326 -8.73 -32.12 31.35
C THR A 326 -7.94 -32.25 32.65
N LYS A 327 -7.83 -33.46 33.22
CA LYS A 327 -6.94 -33.73 34.36
C LYS A 327 -5.48 -33.49 33.99
N HIS A 328 -5.01 -34.04 32.87
CA HIS A 328 -3.62 -33.89 32.45
C HIS A 328 -3.31 -32.48 31.94
N LEU A 329 -4.26 -31.81 31.29
CA LEU A 329 -4.15 -30.40 30.92
C LEU A 329 -3.95 -29.51 32.15
N LYS A 330 -4.76 -29.73 33.20
CA LYS A 330 -4.62 -29.02 34.48
C LYS A 330 -3.24 -29.27 35.11
N GLN A 331 -2.75 -30.50 35.08
CA GLN A 331 -1.43 -30.85 35.63
C GLN A 331 -0.29 -30.20 34.83
N TRP A 332 -0.37 -30.20 33.50
CA TRP A 332 0.61 -29.54 32.65
C TRP A 332 0.68 -28.05 32.90
N ALA A 333 -0.46 -27.36 32.88
CA ALA A 333 -0.54 -25.94 33.17
C ALA A 333 -0.05 -25.59 34.58
N SER A 334 -0.38 -26.43 35.56
CA SER A 334 0.11 -26.29 36.93
C SER A 334 1.64 -26.43 36.99
N ALA A 335 2.21 -27.40 36.27
CA ALA A 335 3.65 -27.64 36.24
C ALA A 335 4.43 -26.53 35.52
N THR A 336 3.81 -25.80 34.59
CA THR A 336 4.41 -24.65 33.92
C THR A 336 4.27 -23.34 34.70
N GLY A 337 3.73 -23.37 35.93
CA GLY A 337 3.52 -22.17 36.76
C GLY A 337 2.28 -21.34 36.39
N SER A 338 1.50 -21.74 35.38
CA SER A 338 0.31 -21.00 34.97
C SER A 338 -0.79 -21.02 36.05
N PRO A 339 -1.43 -19.88 36.35
CA PRO A 339 -2.67 -19.85 37.12
C PRO A 339 -3.81 -20.56 36.37
N VAL A 340 -4.51 -21.48 37.03
CA VAL A 340 -5.61 -22.25 36.40
C VAL A 340 -6.88 -22.19 37.24
N THR A 341 -8.00 -21.85 36.59
CA THR A 341 -9.36 -22.02 37.15
C THR A 341 -10.07 -23.15 36.45
N VAL A 342 -10.56 -24.15 37.19
CA VAL A 342 -11.32 -25.27 36.61
C VAL A 342 -12.74 -25.27 37.16
N VAL A 343 -13.73 -25.27 36.28
CA VAL A 343 -15.14 -25.39 36.61
C VAL A 343 -15.69 -26.66 35.98
N SER A 344 -16.16 -27.57 36.83
CA SER A 344 -16.69 -28.87 36.42
C SER A 344 -18.15 -28.99 36.83
N GLN A 345 -19.01 -29.38 35.91
CA GLN A 345 -20.38 -29.75 36.24
C GLN A 345 -20.38 -31.11 36.97
N ILE A 346 -20.97 -31.16 38.16
CA ILE A 346 -21.08 -32.37 39.00
C ILE A 346 -22.51 -32.93 39.04
N SER A 347 -23.52 -32.10 38.77
CA SER A 347 -24.91 -32.51 38.53
C SER A 347 -25.60 -31.52 37.57
N GLN A 348 -26.89 -31.71 37.27
CA GLN A 348 -27.61 -30.83 36.34
C GLN A 348 -27.49 -29.34 36.69
N ASP A 349 -27.55 -29.00 37.97
CA ASP A 349 -27.52 -27.62 38.47
C ASP A 349 -26.37 -27.34 39.46
N ALA A 350 -25.43 -28.28 39.64
CA ALA A 350 -24.31 -28.12 40.57
C ALA A 350 -22.95 -28.14 39.86
N TYR A 351 -22.08 -27.24 40.29
CA TYR A 351 -20.76 -26.99 39.71
C TYR A 351 -19.70 -26.92 40.80
N GLN A 352 -18.53 -27.48 40.52
CA GLN A 352 -17.36 -27.44 41.39
C GLN A 352 -16.27 -26.57 40.76
N ARG A 353 -15.73 -25.60 41.53
CA ARG A 353 -14.60 -24.76 41.13
C ARG A 353 -13.32 -25.19 41.84
N GLN A 354 -12.21 -25.19 41.11
CA GLN A 354 -10.86 -25.44 41.63
C GLN A 354 -9.92 -24.33 41.14
N TYR A 355 -9.03 -23.89 42.03
CA TYR A 355 -8.02 -22.87 41.76
C TYR A 355 -6.65 -23.51 41.96
N VAL A 356 -5.74 -23.33 40.99
CA VAL A 356 -4.37 -23.88 41.02
C VAL A 356 -3.40 -22.76 40.69
N ASN A 357 -2.28 -22.68 41.41
CA ASN A 357 -1.28 -21.61 41.29
C ASN A 357 -1.86 -20.20 41.43
N GLN A 358 -2.96 -20.05 42.17
CA GLN A 358 -3.57 -18.75 42.47
C GLN A 358 -4.41 -18.86 43.75
N PRO A 359 -4.55 -17.76 44.51
CA PRO A 359 -5.38 -17.74 45.70
C PRO A 359 -6.85 -17.96 45.32
N LYS A 360 -7.58 -18.64 46.20
CA LYS A 360 -9.04 -18.72 46.10
C LYS A 360 -9.61 -17.31 46.35
N PRO A 361 -10.53 -16.81 45.52
CA PRO A 361 -11.17 -15.50 45.74
C PRO A 361 -11.87 -15.46 47.09
N ASP A 362 -11.81 -14.31 47.79
CA ASP A 362 -12.49 -14.12 49.07
C ASP A 362 -14.00 -14.30 48.93
N THR A 363 -14.55 -15.24 49.70
CA THR A 363 -15.94 -15.68 49.70
C THR A 363 -16.95 -14.60 50.12
N GLY A 364 -16.48 -13.42 50.56
CA GLY A 364 -17.32 -12.28 50.96
C GLY A 364 -17.97 -11.51 49.81
N THR A 365 -17.46 -11.66 48.58
CA THR A 365 -18.02 -11.07 47.35
C THR A 365 -18.66 -12.09 46.40
N GLU A 366 -18.67 -13.38 46.75
CA GLU A 366 -19.53 -14.39 46.10
C GLU A 366 -21.00 -14.22 46.53
N ASN A 367 -21.51 -12.99 46.49
CA ASN A 367 -22.92 -12.71 46.69
C ASN A 367 -23.68 -13.01 45.39
N GLN A 368 -24.51 -14.05 45.46
CA GLN A 368 -25.84 -14.15 44.83
C GLN A 368 -25.97 -14.28 43.31
N ASN A 369 -24.91 -14.44 42.52
CA ASN A 369 -25.10 -14.71 41.10
C ASN A 369 -25.28 -16.22 40.85
N ARG A 370 -26.52 -16.66 40.58
CA ARG A 370 -26.89 -18.06 40.23
C ARG A 370 -26.28 -18.55 38.91
N ASP A 371 -25.49 -17.74 38.22
CA ASP A 371 -24.88 -18.09 36.94
C ASP A 371 -23.58 -18.89 37.16
N PRO A 372 -23.56 -20.19 36.82
CA PRO A 372 -22.39 -21.03 37.05
C PRO A 372 -21.25 -20.71 36.08
N PHE A 373 -21.51 -20.03 34.96
CA PHE A 373 -20.47 -19.69 33.99
C PHE A 373 -19.63 -18.48 34.45
N TYR A 374 -18.47 -18.29 33.83
CA TYR A 374 -17.59 -17.15 34.15
C TYR A 374 -18.29 -15.81 33.85
N GLN A 375 -18.09 -14.84 34.75
CA GLN A 375 -18.53 -13.46 34.58
C GLN A 375 -17.57 -12.72 33.64
N SER A 376 -18.03 -11.60 33.04
CA SER A 376 -17.22 -10.83 32.09
C SER A 376 -15.87 -10.40 32.68
N SER A 377 -15.86 -9.90 33.93
CA SER A 377 -14.64 -9.50 34.63
C SER A 377 -13.66 -10.65 34.86
N THR A 378 -14.16 -11.87 35.03
CA THR A 378 -13.32 -13.07 35.13
C THR A 378 -12.74 -13.44 33.76
N LEU A 379 -13.58 -13.42 32.72
CA LEU A 379 -13.15 -13.73 31.34
C LEU A 379 -12.12 -12.73 30.80
N ASP A 380 -12.18 -11.46 31.23
CA ASP A 380 -11.21 -10.43 30.85
C ASP A 380 -9.79 -10.68 31.38
N ASN A 381 -9.66 -11.49 32.44
CA ASN A 381 -8.39 -11.87 33.06
C ASN A 381 -7.94 -13.29 32.68
N ILE A 382 -8.67 -13.96 31.81
CA ILE A 382 -8.31 -15.27 31.26
C ILE A 382 -7.68 -15.04 29.88
N ASP A 383 -6.57 -15.72 29.63
CA ASP A 383 -5.84 -15.67 28.37
C ASP A 383 -6.28 -16.82 27.46
N LEU A 384 -6.58 -17.99 28.02
CA LEU A 384 -7.05 -19.16 27.28
C LEU A 384 -8.10 -19.96 28.07
N LEU A 385 -9.26 -20.16 27.45
CA LEU A 385 -10.35 -20.99 27.96
C LEU A 385 -10.44 -22.31 27.18
N PHE A 386 -10.31 -23.43 27.89
CA PHE A 386 -10.63 -24.75 27.38
C PHE A 386 -12.11 -25.06 27.65
N ILE A 387 -12.82 -25.56 26.64
CA ILE A 387 -14.21 -25.99 26.78
C ILE A 387 -14.47 -27.31 26.03
N ASP A 388 -15.24 -28.22 26.61
CA ASP A 388 -15.69 -29.42 25.91
C ASP A 388 -16.96 -29.16 25.09
N GLY A 389 -17.15 -29.91 23.99
CA GLY A 389 -18.26 -29.71 23.06
C GLY A 389 -19.65 -29.67 23.72
N ARG A 390 -19.92 -30.61 24.63
CA ARG A 390 -21.15 -30.62 25.44
C ARG A 390 -21.28 -29.39 26.34
N GLY A 391 -20.19 -28.96 26.97
CA GLY A 391 -20.15 -27.77 27.82
C GLY A 391 -20.50 -26.50 27.04
N LEU A 392 -20.03 -26.38 25.79
CA LEU A 392 -20.30 -25.26 24.90
C LEU A 392 -21.78 -25.18 24.48
N ILE A 393 -22.37 -26.31 24.06
CA ILE A 393 -23.77 -26.37 23.61
C ILE A 393 -24.74 -26.00 24.74
N ARG A 394 -24.41 -26.39 25.98
CA ARG A 394 -25.24 -26.14 27.16
C ARG A 394 -25.24 -24.70 27.65
N LEU A 395 -24.33 -23.85 27.18
CA LEU A 395 -24.34 -22.44 27.54
C LEU A 395 -25.69 -21.80 27.15
N SER A 396 -26.26 -20.96 28.00
CA SER A 396 -27.43 -20.15 27.64
C SER A 396 -27.08 -19.10 26.57
N SER A 397 -28.09 -18.48 25.96
CA SER A 397 -27.86 -17.38 25.00
C SER A 397 -27.04 -16.23 25.62
N SER A 398 -27.31 -15.87 26.88
CA SER A 398 -26.57 -14.84 27.60
C SER A 398 -25.11 -15.23 27.86
N GLN A 399 -24.86 -16.47 28.29
CA GLN A 399 -23.50 -16.99 28.51
C GLN A 399 -22.70 -17.06 27.20
N ARG A 400 -23.33 -17.52 26.10
CA ARG A 400 -22.72 -17.52 24.77
C ARG A 400 -22.38 -16.11 24.29
N ALA A 401 -23.27 -15.14 24.51
CA ALA A 401 -23.02 -13.75 24.15
C ALA A 401 -21.83 -13.15 24.95
N ARG A 402 -21.74 -13.46 26.25
CA ARG A 402 -20.58 -13.05 27.07
C ARG A 402 -19.28 -13.72 26.63
N LEU A 403 -19.31 -15.03 26.35
CA LEU A 403 -18.16 -15.75 25.82
C LEU A 403 -17.70 -15.15 24.48
N ARG A 404 -18.63 -14.93 23.56
CA ARG A 404 -18.36 -14.29 22.26
C ARG A 404 -17.69 -12.94 22.42
N LEU A 405 -18.19 -12.10 23.33
CA LEU A 405 -17.61 -10.79 23.61
C LEU A 405 -16.19 -10.90 24.21
N ALA A 406 -15.98 -11.83 25.14
CA ALA A 406 -14.66 -12.06 25.72
C ALA A 406 -13.63 -12.52 24.66
N VAL A 407 -14.02 -13.43 23.77
CA VAL A 407 -13.18 -13.86 22.64
C VAL A 407 -12.92 -12.70 21.70
N ALA A 408 -13.96 -11.94 21.32
CA ALA A 408 -13.78 -10.73 20.53
C ALA A 408 -12.79 -9.75 21.17
N ASN A 409 -12.75 -9.67 22.51
CA ASN A 409 -11.83 -8.83 23.28
C ASN A 409 -10.43 -9.45 23.52
N GLY A 410 -10.11 -10.60 22.92
CA GLY A 410 -8.76 -11.19 22.97
C GLY A 410 -8.66 -12.55 23.64
N LEU A 411 -9.70 -13.05 24.33
CA LEU A 411 -9.65 -14.37 24.95
C LEU A 411 -9.42 -15.46 23.89
N GLY A 412 -8.44 -16.34 24.12
CA GLY A 412 -8.31 -17.58 23.36
C GLY A 412 -9.37 -18.60 23.80
N LEU A 413 -10.06 -19.22 22.85
CA LEU A 413 -11.03 -20.29 23.11
C LEU A 413 -10.56 -21.57 22.42
N LEU A 414 -10.28 -22.62 23.19
CA LEU A 414 -9.93 -23.94 22.66
C LEU A 414 -11.01 -24.96 23.00
N ILE A 415 -11.62 -25.52 21.95
CA ILE A 415 -12.77 -26.42 22.05
C ILE A 415 -12.32 -27.85 21.79
N LEU A 416 -12.56 -28.72 22.76
CA LEU A 416 -12.39 -30.17 22.62
C LEU A 416 -13.63 -30.73 21.91
N ALA A 417 -13.52 -31.01 20.61
CA ALA A 417 -14.65 -31.47 19.81
C ALA A 417 -15.09 -32.87 20.22
N ASP A 418 -16.41 -33.06 20.31
CA ASP A 418 -17.04 -34.35 20.56
C ASP A 418 -18.26 -34.56 19.64
N GLY A 419 -18.85 -35.76 19.68
CA GLY A 419 -20.04 -36.05 18.88
C GLY A 419 -21.25 -35.19 19.24
N ASN A 420 -21.33 -34.67 20.47
CA ASN A 420 -22.42 -33.76 20.86
C ASN A 420 -22.31 -32.43 20.10
N LEU A 421 -21.09 -31.87 20.01
CA LEU A 421 -20.81 -30.65 19.24
C LEU A 421 -21.25 -30.81 17.78
N VAL A 422 -20.87 -31.92 17.15
CA VAL A 422 -21.26 -32.19 15.75
C VAL A 422 -22.77 -32.31 15.60
N ALA A 423 -23.43 -33.08 16.47
CA ALA A 423 -24.87 -33.34 16.37
C ALA A 423 -25.75 -32.11 16.62
N ASN A 424 -25.25 -31.11 17.36
CA ASN A 424 -26.01 -29.91 17.74
C ASN A 424 -25.38 -28.62 17.19
N GLN A 425 -24.41 -28.71 16.28
CA GLN A 425 -23.85 -27.55 15.59
C GLN A 425 -24.95 -26.96 14.70
N ASN A 426 -25.26 -25.68 14.92
CA ASN A 426 -26.22 -24.95 14.11
C ASN A 426 -25.59 -23.64 13.64
N THR A 427 -26.19 -23.05 12.61
CA THR A 427 -25.72 -21.81 11.99
C THR A 427 -25.52 -20.70 13.02
N ALA A 428 -26.44 -20.53 13.96
CA ALA A 428 -26.34 -19.49 14.98
C ALA A 428 -25.12 -19.65 15.91
N LEU A 429 -24.78 -20.88 16.32
CA LEU A 429 -23.60 -21.16 17.14
C LEU A 429 -22.30 -21.00 16.33
N THR A 430 -22.30 -21.49 15.09
CA THR A 430 -21.17 -21.40 14.17
C THR A 430 -20.84 -19.95 13.82
N GLU A 431 -21.84 -19.15 13.44
CA GLU A 431 -21.67 -17.72 13.14
C GLU A 431 -21.33 -16.90 14.38
N ALA A 432 -21.94 -17.20 15.53
CA ALA A 432 -21.68 -16.43 16.75
C ALA A 432 -20.23 -16.58 17.23
N LEU A 433 -19.62 -17.75 17.10
CA LEU A 433 -18.28 -18.02 17.62
C LEU A 433 -17.22 -18.24 16.54
N HIS A 434 -17.56 -18.08 15.25
CA HIS A 434 -16.67 -18.47 14.15
C HIS A 434 -16.13 -19.88 14.37
N LEU A 435 -17.03 -20.85 14.51
CA LEU A 435 -16.63 -22.25 14.66
C LEU A 435 -16.34 -22.84 13.28
N PRO A 436 -15.21 -23.53 13.09
CA PRO A 436 -15.05 -24.43 11.96
C PRO A 436 -16.23 -25.41 11.87
N LEU A 437 -16.75 -25.63 10.67
CA LEU A 437 -17.78 -26.64 10.41
C LEU A 437 -17.22 -28.05 10.67
N LEU A 438 -18.02 -28.87 11.34
CA LEU A 438 -17.67 -30.25 11.70
C LEU A 438 -18.68 -31.23 11.13
N ARG A 439 -18.20 -32.40 10.73
CA ARG A 439 -19.05 -33.54 10.35
C ARG A 439 -18.58 -34.83 11.00
N GLU A 440 -19.51 -35.72 11.28
CA GLU A 440 -19.20 -37.07 11.74
C GLU A 440 -18.64 -37.88 10.56
N ASP A 441 -17.53 -38.58 10.80
CA ASP A 441 -16.94 -39.50 9.85
C ASP A 441 -16.32 -40.67 10.62
N LYS A 442 -17.04 -41.78 10.66
CA LYS A 442 -16.63 -43.00 11.38
C LYS A 442 -15.36 -43.61 10.80
N GLN A 443 -15.09 -43.42 9.50
CA GLN A 443 -13.86 -43.88 8.85
C GLN A 443 -12.67 -42.98 9.17
N ALA A 444 -12.91 -41.80 9.74
CA ALA A 444 -11.87 -40.88 10.13
C ALA A 444 -11.26 -41.18 11.52
N LYS A 445 -11.67 -42.25 12.19
CA LYS A 445 -11.01 -42.72 13.41
C LYS A 445 -9.73 -43.47 13.04
N ASP A 446 -8.58 -42.83 13.26
CA ASP A 446 -7.27 -43.36 12.90
C ASP A 446 -6.20 -42.78 13.86
N ALA A 447 -4.98 -43.29 13.79
CA ALA A 447 -3.85 -42.85 14.60
C ALA A 447 -2.76 -42.21 13.73
N PHE A 448 -2.51 -40.91 13.93
CA PHE A 448 -1.51 -40.17 13.15
C PHE A 448 -0.42 -39.59 14.04
N SER A 449 0.80 -39.54 13.53
CA SER A 449 1.80 -38.57 13.99
C SER A 449 1.34 -37.14 13.69
N ILE A 450 1.78 -36.17 14.47
CA ILE A 450 1.38 -34.77 14.33
C ILE A 450 2.45 -33.99 13.54
N VAL A 451 2.00 -33.15 12.62
CA VAL A 451 2.83 -32.23 11.82
C VAL A 451 2.54 -30.79 12.22
N TYR A 452 3.60 -30.03 12.51
CA TYR A 452 3.56 -28.59 12.82
C TYR A 452 3.85 -27.77 11.54
N PRO A 453 2.89 -26.98 11.03
CA PRO A 453 3.01 -26.34 9.70
C PRO A 453 4.10 -25.26 9.56
N ASN A 454 4.62 -24.69 10.65
CA ASN A 454 5.49 -23.50 10.64
C ASN A 454 6.84 -23.67 11.36
N SER A 455 7.27 -24.89 11.70
CA SER A 455 8.65 -25.11 12.17
C SER A 455 9.59 -25.15 10.95
N SER A 456 10.73 -24.47 11.01
CA SER A 456 11.71 -24.31 9.91
C SER A 456 12.30 -25.62 9.35
N ALA A 457 11.98 -26.75 9.97
CA ALA A 457 11.92 -28.08 9.37
C ALA A 457 10.55 -28.66 9.73
N GLN A 458 9.88 -29.40 8.84
CA GLN A 458 8.63 -30.13 9.16
C GLN A 458 8.86 -31.02 10.39
N SER A 459 8.59 -30.50 11.58
CA SER A 459 8.80 -31.21 12.83
C SER A 459 7.61 -32.15 12.94
N ARG A 460 7.88 -33.44 12.75
CA ARG A 460 6.89 -34.50 12.86
C ARG A 460 7.16 -35.23 14.17
N THR A 461 6.09 -35.58 14.89
CA THR A 461 6.24 -36.41 16.08
C THR A 461 6.49 -37.87 15.70
N ASP A 462 7.34 -38.56 16.46
CA ASP A 462 7.59 -40.00 16.26
C ASP A 462 6.41 -40.86 16.76
N ALA A 463 5.71 -40.39 17.80
CA ALA A 463 4.52 -41.05 18.34
C ALA A 463 3.25 -40.65 17.57
N THR A 464 2.25 -41.54 17.59
CA THR A 464 0.93 -41.33 16.98
C THR A 464 -0.14 -41.04 18.03
N LEU A 465 -1.21 -40.32 17.64
CA LEU A 465 -2.41 -40.07 18.45
C LEU A 465 -3.67 -40.50 17.72
N THR A 466 -4.58 -41.11 18.48
CA THR A 466 -5.92 -41.42 17.99
C THR A 466 -6.73 -40.13 17.78
N THR A 467 -7.27 -39.94 16.59
CA THR A 467 -8.17 -38.81 16.26
C THR A 467 -9.63 -39.18 16.49
N SER A 468 -10.48 -38.18 16.75
CA SER A 468 -11.93 -38.38 16.78
C SER A 468 -12.49 -38.84 15.42
N ALA A 469 -13.63 -39.51 15.44
CA ALA A 469 -14.46 -39.85 14.26
C ALA A 469 -15.18 -38.61 13.69
N ILE A 470 -14.45 -37.51 13.56
CA ILE A 470 -14.94 -36.18 13.17
C ILE A 470 -13.95 -35.61 12.15
N ARG A 471 -14.46 -34.87 11.18
CA ARG A 471 -13.65 -34.09 10.22
C ARG A 471 -14.14 -32.64 10.18
N PHE A 472 -13.23 -31.73 9.84
CA PHE A 472 -13.59 -30.40 9.41
C PHE A 472 -14.27 -30.46 8.05
N ASP A 473 -15.38 -29.75 7.89
CA ASP A 473 -16.21 -29.72 6.69
C ASP A 473 -16.17 -28.32 6.05
N GLY A 474 -15.00 -27.94 5.54
CA GLY A 474 -14.79 -26.63 4.92
C GLY A 474 -13.32 -26.18 4.98
N ASN A 475 -13.00 -25.15 4.19
CA ASN A 475 -11.65 -24.59 4.09
C ASN A 475 -11.40 -23.38 4.99
N GLU A 476 -12.39 -22.95 5.75
CA GLU A 476 -12.27 -21.81 6.64
C GLU A 476 -11.32 -22.10 7.81
N GLY A 477 -10.61 -21.06 8.25
CA GLY A 477 -9.66 -21.08 9.36
C GLY A 477 -8.29 -21.67 9.02
N ASP A 478 -7.30 -21.26 9.81
CA ASP A 478 -5.93 -21.73 9.71
C ASP A 478 -5.83 -23.14 10.29
N THR A 479 -5.03 -24.01 9.67
CA THR A 479 -4.69 -25.31 10.25
C THR A 479 -3.47 -25.16 11.16
N LEU A 480 -3.65 -25.39 12.46
CA LEU A 480 -2.56 -25.33 13.45
C LEU A 480 -1.80 -26.66 13.52
N LEU A 481 -2.49 -27.78 13.43
CA LEU A 481 -1.90 -29.12 13.44
C LEU A 481 -2.55 -29.97 12.35
N ALA A 482 -1.75 -30.74 11.64
CA ALA A 482 -2.20 -31.65 10.60
C ALA A 482 -1.61 -33.06 10.78
N ALA A 483 -2.27 -34.05 10.17
CA ALA A 483 -1.69 -35.36 9.93
C ALA A 483 -0.75 -35.33 8.70
N PRO A 484 0.13 -36.31 8.51
CA PRO A 484 1.09 -36.33 7.40
C PRO A 484 0.43 -36.37 6.02
N ASN A 485 -0.80 -36.88 5.94
CA ASN A 485 -1.60 -36.88 4.72
C ASN A 485 -2.31 -35.54 4.44
N GLY A 486 -1.99 -34.48 5.18
CA GLY A 486 -2.59 -33.16 5.05
C GLY A 486 -3.95 -33.00 5.74
N ARG A 487 -4.47 -34.03 6.42
CA ARG A 487 -5.74 -33.91 7.16
C ARG A 487 -5.59 -32.91 8.31
N PRO A 488 -6.44 -31.87 8.39
CA PRO A 488 -6.42 -30.94 9.52
C PRO A 488 -6.92 -31.63 10.81
N LEU A 489 -6.16 -31.45 11.90
CA LEU A 489 -6.44 -32.02 13.22
C LEU A 489 -6.82 -30.94 14.24
N VAL A 490 -6.26 -29.73 14.09
CA VAL A 490 -6.66 -28.55 14.83
C VAL A 490 -6.80 -27.39 13.86
N LYS A 491 -7.96 -26.73 13.89
CA LYS A 491 -8.20 -25.50 13.13
C LYS A 491 -8.45 -24.32 14.06
N ARG A 492 -8.07 -23.12 13.62
CA ARG A 492 -8.25 -21.85 14.32
C ARG A 492 -8.94 -20.83 13.42
N GLN A 493 -9.94 -20.13 13.94
CA GLN A 493 -10.55 -18.98 13.28
C GLN A 493 -10.40 -17.73 14.17
N PRO A 494 -10.12 -16.56 13.59
CA PRO A 494 -10.09 -15.30 14.34
C PRO A 494 -11.51 -14.84 14.67
N LEU A 495 -11.70 -14.28 15.86
CA LEU A 495 -12.93 -13.60 16.28
C LEU A 495 -12.53 -12.36 17.10
N GLY A 496 -12.64 -11.18 16.49
CA GLY A 496 -12.12 -9.94 17.06
C GLY A 496 -10.60 -10.00 17.25
N LEU A 497 -10.12 -9.78 18.47
CA LEU A 497 -8.71 -9.90 18.86
C LEU A 497 -8.32 -11.31 19.31
N GLY A 498 -9.31 -12.16 19.63
CA GLY A 498 -9.09 -13.51 20.09
C GLY A 498 -9.20 -14.53 18.98
N HIS A 499 -9.08 -15.79 19.37
CA HIS A 499 -9.10 -16.91 18.45
C HIS A 499 -10.00 -18.01 18.98
N VAL A 500 -10.70 -18.68 18.09
CA VAL A 500 -11.47 -19.89 18.36
C VAL A 500 -10.79 -21.05 17.66
N ALA A 501 -10.21 -21.95 18.45
CA ALA A 501 -9.58 -23.16 18.00
C ALA A 501 -10.44 -24.38 18.35
N VAL A 502 -10.53 -25.32 17.42
CA VAL A 502 -11.21 -26.60 17.63
C VAL A 502 -10.18 -27.72 17.42
N THR A 503 -10.07 -28.62 18.39
CA THR A 503 -9.20 -29.79 18.29
C THR A 503 -9.99 -31.07 18.13
N LEU A 504 -9.53 -31.93 17.21
CA LEU A 504 -10.04 -33.27 16.93
C LEU A 504 -9.20 -34.36 17.62
N LEU A 505 -8.40 -33.97 18.61
CA LEU A 505 -7.50 -34.83 19.37
C LEU A 505 -8.07 -35.07 20.79
N PRO A 506 -8.96 -36.06 20.97
CA PRO A 506 -9.68 -36.26 22.24
C PRO A 506 -8.86 -36.97 23.33
N ARG A 507 -7.69 -37.53 22.98
CA ARG A 507 -6.91 -38.44 23.83
C ARG A 507 -5.42 -38.13 23.83
N THR A 508 -5.05 -36.84 23.89
CA THR A 508 -3.64 -36.47 23.94
C THR A 508 -2.96 -36.96 25.23
N TYR A 509 -3.73 -37.17 26.30
CA TYR A 509 -3.22 -37.77 27.54
C TYR A 509 -2.52 -39.13 27.37
N GLU A 510 -2.79 -39.89 26.30
CA GLU A 510 -2.10 -41.16 26.02
C GLU A 510 -0.59 -40.95 25.87
N TRP A 511 -0.16 -39.85 25.26
CA TRP A 511 1.24 -39.46 25.17
C TRP A 511 1.86 -39.18 26.54
N LYS A 512 1.10 -38.55 27.45
CA LYS A 512 1.56 -38.30 28.82
C LYS A 512 1.74 -39.61 29.60
N LEU A 513 0.83 -40.57 29.43
CA LEU A 513 0.92 -41.88 30.09
C LEU A 513 2.05 -42.73 29.52
N ASN A 514 2.30 -42.64 28.21
CA ASN A 514 3.34 -43.40 27.53
C ASN A 514 4.72 -42.74 27.58
N GLN A 515 4.88 -41.62 28.30
CA GLN A 515 6.14 -40.89 28.48
C GLN A 515 6.86 -40.57 27.17
N THR A 516 6.15 -40.00 26.20
CA THR A 516 6.66 -39.71 24.85
C THR A 516 7.62 -38.51 24.80
N ASN A 517 8.67 -38.50 25.62
CA ASN A 517 9.79 -37.55 25.61
C ASN A 517 9.38 -36.06 25.51
N GLY A 518 8.30 -35.64 26.19
CA GLY A 518 7.85 -34.25 26.18
C GLY A 518 6.89 -33.87 25.04
N ALA A 519 6.47 -34.81 24.18
CA ALA A 519 5.59 -34.51 23.05
C ALA A 519 4.21 -33.98 23.49
N TYR A 520 3.71 -34.42 24.65
CA TYR A 520 2.47 -33.88 25.23
C TYR A 520 2.64 -32.40 25.60
N GLU A 521 3.71 -32.09 26.33
CA GLU A 521 4.06 -30.74 26.76
C GLU A 521 4.28 -29.81 25.57
N GLN A 522 5.01 -30.26 24.55
CA GLN A 522 5.25 -29.52 23.31
C GLN A 522 3.95 -29.18 22.58
N LEU A 523 3.04 -30.15 22.45
CA LEU A 523 1.76 -29.95 21.77
C LEU A 523 0.93 -28.86 22.46
N TRP A 524 0.79 -28.93 23.78
CA TRP A 524 -0.01 -27.96 24.53
C TRP A 524 0.66 -26.60 24.65
N HIS A 525 1.99 -26.55 24.73
CA HIS A 525 2.73 -25.30 24.67
C HIS A 525 2.53 -24.61 23.32
N TYR A 526 2.65 -25.35 22.22
CA TYR A 526 2.38 -24.83 20.88
C TYR A 526 0.94 -24.32 20.74
N LEU A 527 -0.06 -25.12 21.13
CA LEU A 527 -1.46 -24.70 21.02
C LEU A 527 -1.77 -23.49 21.90
N ALA A 528 -1.22 -23.42 23.12
CA ALA A 528 -1.39 -22.25 23.97
C ALA A 528 -0.77 -20.99 23.35
N GLN A 529 0.45 -21.07 22.82
CA GLN A 529 1.09 -19.96 22.11
C GLN A 529 0.30 -19.47 20.90
N GLN A 530 -0.38 -20.38 20.18
CA GLN A 530 -1.12 -20.03 18.96
C GLN A 530 -2.53 -19.50 19.22
N VAL A 531 -3.11 -19.77 20.40
CA VAL A 531 -4.54 -19.50 20.66
C VAL A 531 -4.75 -18.52 21.81
N ALA A 532 -3.89 -18.50 22.82
CA ALA A 532 -4.05 -17.62 23.98
C ALA A 532 -4.04 -16.14 23.59
N ARG A 533 -4.64 -15.32 24.46
CA ARG A 533 -4.64 -13.85 24.36
C ARG A 533 -3.23 -13.32 24.18
N ASN A 534 -3.07 -12.33 23.31
CA ASN A 534 -1.85 -11.53 23.29
C ASN A 534 -1.87 -10.60 24.51
N THR A 535 -1.03 -10.90 25.50
CA THR A 535 -0.88 -10.14 26.74
C THR A 535 0.20 -9.07 26.67
N GLN A 536 0.84 -8.87 25.50
CA GLN A 536 1.74 -7.74 25.31
C GLN A 536 0.98 -6.44 25.55
N ASP A 537 1.57 -5.54 26.33
CA ASP A 537 1.02 -4.21 26.53
C ASP A 537 0.80 -3.51 25.19
N ASP A 538 -0.14 -2.56 25.18
CA ASP A 538 -0.35 -1.74 24.00
C ASP A 538 0.95 -1.00 23.66
N PHE A 539 1.27 -0.83 22.38
CA PHE A 539 2.49 -0.11 21.98
C PHE A 539 2.32 0.54 20.60
N TRP A 540 3.01 1.66 20.39
CA TRP A 540 3.08 2.27 19.06
C TRP A 540 4.07 1.51 18.18
N LEU A 541 3.64 1.17 16.96
CA LEU A 541 4.50 0.53 15.97
C LEU A 541 5.69 1.42 15.65
N GLN A 542 6.85 0.78 15.46
CA GLN A 542 8.09 1.47 15.13
C GLN A 542 7.97 2.25 13.82
N GLU A 543 8.65 3.40 13.76
CA GLU A 543 8.73 4.19 12.53
C GLU A 543 9.55 3.43 11.48
N GLN A 544 9.22 3.63 10.20
CA GLN A 544 9.98 3.00 9.12
C GLN A 544 11.39 3.58 9.06
N ASN A 545 12.39 2.72 9.06
CA ASN A 545 13.80 3.12 9.12
C ASN A 545 14.25 3.99 7.94
N ASN A 546 13.58 3.88 6.78
CA ASN A 546 13.90 4.59 5.54
C ASN A 546 12.97 5.79 5.26
N GLN A 547 12.12 6.16 6.21
CA GLN A 547 11.22 7.31 6.08
C GLN A 547 11.61 8.43 7.07
N LEU A 548 11.35 9.66 6.63
CA LEU A 548 11.57 10.86 7.41
C LEU A 548 10.25 11.61 7.56
N THR A 549 9.95 11.98 8.80
CA THR A 549 8.83 12.85 9.14
C THR A 549 9.27 14.31 8.96
N PHE A 550 8.58 15.06 8.10
CA PHE A 550 8.88 16.49 7.87
C PHE A 550 7.72 17.40 8.30
N THR A 551 8.04 18.64 8.64
CA THR A 551 7.06 19.71 8.87
C THR A 551 6.08 19.85 7.71
N ASN A 552 4.80 20.03 8.01
CA ASN A 552 3.68 20.20 7.09
C ASN A 552 3.49 19.06 6.07
N LYS A 553 4.13 17.90 6.30
CA LYS A 553 3.90 16.69 5.49
C LYS A 553 3.09 15.68 6.29
N GLN A 554 2.21 14.97 5.57
CA GLN A 554 1.42 13.89 6.17
C GLN A 554 2.35 12.80 6.71
N SER A 555 2.09 12.39 7.94
CA SER A 555 2.78 11.31 8.65
C SER A 555 1.76 10.32 9.20
N GLN A 556 2.19 9.08 9.47
CA GLN A 556 1.32 8.03 9.99
C GLN A 556 1.88 7.44 11.28
N ALA A 557 1.03 7.26 12.28
CA ALA A 557 1.34 6.48 13.47
C ALA A 557 0.30 5.38 13.66
N CYS A 558 0.74 4.21 14.14
CA CYS A 558 -0.15 3.08 14.38
C CYS A 558 0.11 2.51 15.77
N LEU A 559 -0.95 2.25 16.51
CA LEU A 559 -0.97 1.63 17.83
C LEU A 559 -1.40 0.17 17.66
N ARG A 560 -0.69 -0.75 18.30
CA ARG A 560 -1.15 -2.11 18.52
C ARG A 560 -1.77 -2.22 19.91
N THR A 561 -2.96 -2.79 19.98
CA THR A 561 -3.73 -2.97 21.23
C THR A 561 -3.99 -4.44 21.52
N SER A 562 -3.90 -4.79 22.80
CA SER A 562 -4.19 -6.11 23.36
C SER A 562 -5.67 -6.31 23.70
N LYS A 563 -6.43 -5.22 23.82
CA LYS A 563 -7.87 -5.21 24.14
C LYS A 563 -8.64 -4.34 23.16
N LEU A 564 -9.90 -4.70 22.88
CA LEU A 564 -10.77 -3.85 22.06
C LEU A 564 -11.13 -2.61 22.88
N ARG A 565 -10.81 -1.44 22.32
CA ARG A 565 -11.12 -0.14 22.91
C ARG A 565 -12.30 0.47 22.15
N GLN A 566 -13.31 0.98 22.87
CA GLN A 566 -14.35 1.79 22.24
C GLN A 566 -13.78 3.19 22.03
N GLY A 567 -13.30 3.51 20.83
CA GLY A 567 -12.71 4.82 20.53
C GLY A 567 -11.37 5.04 21.25
N ALA A 568 -10.27 4.68 20.58
CA ALA A 568 -8.94 5.04 21.03
C ALA A 568 -8.65 6.50 20.64
N HIS A 569 -8.19 7.31 21.59
CA HIS A 569 -7.77 8.69 21.34
C HIS A 569 -6.31 8.83 21.71
N GLY A 570 -5.49 9.29 20.76
CA GLY A 570 -4.11 9.63 21.02
C GLY A 570 -3.97 11.13 21.28
N VAL A 571 -2.82 11.54 21.78
CA VAL A 571 -2.40 12.93 21.80
C VAL A 571 -0.97 13.01 21.29
N ILE A 572 -0.73 14.04 20.50
CA ILE A 572 0.60 14.52 20.14
C ILE A 572 0.93 15.69 21.05
N GLU A 573 2.10 15.64 21.68
CA GLU A 573 2.70 16.76 22.40
C GLU A 573 3.98 17.19 21.68
N TYR A 574 4.16 18.48 21.47
CA TYR A 574 5.35 19.06 20.84
C TYR A 574 5.61 20.46 21.39
N ILE A 575 6.83 20.95 21.23
CA ILE A 575 7.18 22.33 21.58
C ILE A 575 6.86 23.22 20.38
N ASP A 576 5.95 24.18 20.57
CA ASP A 576 5.67 25.19 19.56
C ASP A 576 6.84 26.18 19.52
N GLN A 577 7.45 26.35 18.35
CA GLN A 577 8.62 27.22 18.18
C GLN A 577 8.27 28.71 18.34
N GLN A 578 7.01 29.12 18.15
CA GLN A 578 6.60 30.52 18.25
C GLN A 578 6.35 30.93 19.70
N SER A 579 5.71 30.07 20.50
CA SER A 579 5.40 30.36 21.91
C SER A 579 6.46 29.82 22.88
N GLY A 580 7.21 28.79 22.49
CA GLY A 580 8.09 28.03 23.38
C GLY A 580 7.33 27.12 24.35
N GLU A 581 6.01 27.02 24.23
CA GLU A 581 5.15 26.23 25.10
C GLU A 581 4.88 24.83 24.53
N ILE A 582 4.44 23.92 25.38
CA ILE A 582 4.00 22.58 24.96
C ILE A 582 2.60 22.69 24.36
N ALA A 583 2.50 22.45 23.06
CA ALA A 583 1.23 22.34 22.35
C ALA A 583 0.76 20.88 22.34
N GLN A 584 -0.55 20.69 22.48
CA GLN A 584 -1.20 19.38 22.39
C GLN A 584 -2.16 19.32 21.18
N GLN A 585 -2.08 18.24 20.41
CA GLN A 585 -2.99 17.97 19.31
C GLN A 585 -3.67 16.60 19.51
N PRO A 586 -5.01 16.53 19.55
CA PRO A 586 -5.70 15.24 19.65
C PRO A 586 -5.52 14.43 18.36
N LEU A 587 -5.33 13.12 18.52
CA LEU A 587 -5.25 12.15 17.44
C LEU A 587 -6.48 11.26 17.44
N ILE A 588 -7.15 11.20 16.28
CA ILE A 588 -8.22 10.25 16.03
C ILE A 588 -7.59 8.99 15.45
N LEU A 589 -7.76 7.87 16.14
CA LEU A 589 -7.26 6.57 15.72
C LEU A 589 -8.38 5.79 15.04
N ASN A 590 -8.10 5.26 13.86
CA ASN A 590 -9.01 4.42 13.10
C ASN A 590 -8.50 2.98 13.11
N GLN A 591 -9.38 2.04 13.47
CA GLN A 591 -9.07 0.61 13.44
C GLN A 591 -8.86 0.13 12.00
N ARG A 592 -7.86 -0.72 11.78
CA ARG A 592 -7.68 -1.41 10.50
C ARG A 592 -8.70 -2.56 10.38
N PRO A 593 -9.53 -2.62 9.32
CA PRO A 593 -10.55 -3.66 9.18
C PRO A 593 -10.00 -5.09 9.13
N ASP A 594 -8.84 -5.27 8.50
CA ASP A 594 -8.13 -6.54 8.33
C ASP A 594 -7.30 -6.93 9.57
N GLN A 595 -6.93 -5.95 10.38
CA GLN A 595 -6.07 -6.10 11.56
C GLN A 595 -6.71 -5.35 12.74
N PRO A 596 -7.75 -5.91 13.40
CA PRO A 596 -8.52 -5.19 14.43
C PRO A 596 -7.71 -4.83 15.67
N ASN A 597 -6.54 -5.45 15.86
CA ASN A 597 -5.58 -5.10 16.92
C ASN A 597 -4.71 -3.89 16.56
N ILE A 598 -4.82 -3.31 15.35
CA ILE A 598 -4.04 -2.16 14.92
C ILE A 598 -4.96 -0.97 14.65
N TRP A 599 -4.59 0.16 15.21
CA TRP A 599 -5.28 1.42 15.07
C TRP A 599 -4.32 2.47 14.54
N CYS A 600 -4.63 3.10 13.41
CA CYS A 600 -3.73 4.05 12.77
C CYS A 600 -4.34 5.45 12.69
N THR A 601 -3.47 6.45 12.66
CA THR A 601 -3.83 7.85 12.52
C THR A 601 -2.90 8.53 11.52
N HIS A 602 -3.38 9.60 10.91
CA HIS A 602 -2.60 10.48 10.06
C HIS A 602 -2.54 11.86 10.69
N TYR A 603 -1.37 12.49 10.67
CA TYR A 603 -1.15 13.80 11.26
C TYR A 603 -0.16 14.63 10.43
N TRP A 604 -0.19 15.95 10.61
CA TRP A 604 0.65 16.91 9.90
C TRP A 604 1.38 17.77 10.94
N PRO A 605 2.66 17.46 11.26
CA PRO A 605 3.42 18.23 12.22
C PRO A 605 3.60 19.69 11.77
N SER A 606 3.25 20.65 12.61
CA SER A 606 3.40 22.08 12.30
C SER A 606 4.80 22.62 12.61
N SER A 607 5.48 22.04 13.61
CA SER A 607 6.79 22.47 14.10
C SER A 607 7.84 21.36 14.02
N PRO A 608 9.12 21.67 13.72
CA PRO A 608 10.21 20.71 13.79
C PRO A 608 10.58 20.39 15.25
N GLY A 609 11.28 19.28 15.46
CA GLY A 609 11.77 18.85 16.78
C GLY A 609 11.13 17.56 17.26
N TRP A 610 11.28 17.28 18.56
CA TRP A 610 10.72 16.09 19.19
C TRP A 610 9.22 16.22 19.39
N LEU A 611 8.52 15.16 19.00
CA LEU A 611 7.09 14.97 19.14
C LEU A 611 6.87 13.69 19.96
N ARG A 612 6.06 13.79 21.02
CA ARG A 612 5.63 12.65 21.83
C ARG A 612 4.23 12.26 21.43
N ILE A 613 4.06 11.00 21.04
CA ILE A 613 2.75 10.40 20.79
C ILE A 613 2.39 9.56 22.01
N SER A 614 1.23 9.80 22.60
CA SER A 614 0.72 9.03 23.73
C SER A 614 -0.73 8.59 23.49
N LEU A 615 -1.12 7.48 24.09
CA LEU A 615 -2.51 7.05 24.14
C LEU A 615 -3.21 7.65 25.37
N LYS A 616 -4.28 8.42 25.18
CA LYS A 616 -5.15 8.81 26.31
C LYS A 616 -6.12 7.67 26.62
N GLY A 617 -6.20 7.28 27.89
CA GLY A 617 -7.27 6.41 28.38
C GLY A 617 -8.64 7.09 28.22
N GLN A 618 -9.71 6.30 28.10
CA GLN A 618 -11.08 6.82 28.14
C GLN A 618 -11.41 7.33 29.56
N GLN A 619 -10.96 8.54 29.87
CA GLN A 619 -11.48 9.42 30.92
C GLN A 619 -11.00 10.84 30.61
N GLY A 620 -11.60 11.44 29.58
CA GLY A 620 -11.61 12.89 29.41
C GLY A 620 -12.52 13.50 30.46
N ASN A 621 -11.98 13.73 31.66
CA ASN A 621 -12.29 14.79 32.63
C ASN A 621 -11.66 14.41 33.97
N LEU A 622 -10.34 14.56 34.07
CA LEU A 622 -9.71 14.71 35.37
C LEU A 622 -9.72 16.21 35.66
N ASN A 623 -10.64 16.63 36.53
CA ASN A 623 -10.54 17.94 37.16
C ASN A 623 -9.15 18.01 37.82
N GLU A 624 -8.46 19.15 37.70
CA GLU A 624 -7.12 19.41 38.27
C GLU A 624 -7.00 19.06 39.77
N GLN A 625 -8.11 18.90 40.48
CA GLN A 625 -8.15 18.51 41.89
C GLN A 625 -7.95 17.00 42.16
N GLN A 626 -8.10 16.10 41.17
CA GLN A 626 -7.85 14.66 41.36
C GLN A 626 -6.38 14.24 41.16
N ILE A 627 -5.54 15.14 40.64
CA ILE A 627 -4.08 14.93 40.52
C ILE A 627 -3.42 14.92 41.91
N SER A 628 -4.08 15.46 42.93
CA SER A 628 -3.55 15.52 44.30
C SER A 628 -3.81 14.27 45.14
N SER A 629 -4.73 13.38 44.73
CA SER A 629 -5.15 12.20 45.52
C SER A 629 -4.62 10.86 45.00
N LEU A 630 -3.80 10.84 43.94
CA LEU A 630 -3.21 9.61 43.38
C LEU A 630 -1.79 9.30 43.92
N LYS A 631 -1.42 9.83 45.09
CA LYS A 631 -0.09 9.58 45.71
C LYS A 631 0.04 8.25 46.47
N THR A 632 -0.95 7.36 46.48
CA THR A 632 -0.87 6.11 47.27
C THR A 632 -1.46 4.88 46.59
N THR A 633 -1.15 4.65 45.32
CA THR A 633 -1.25 3.30 44.73
C THR A 633 -0.14 3.13 43.69
N ASN A 634 0.87 2.34 44.05
CA ASN A 634 2.01 1.96 43.18
C ASN A 634 1.55 1.00 42.06
N ALA A 635 0.83 1.51 41.08
CA ALA A 635 0.61 0.82 39.81
C ALA A 635 0.70 1.86 38.69
N PRO A 636 1.79 1.91 37.92
CA PRO A 636 1.90 2.86 36.84
C PRO A 636 0.97 2.37 35.72
N LEU A 637 -0.13 3.08 35.47
CA LEU A 637 -0.80 3.00 34.16
C LEU A 637 0.15 3.66 33.16
N LEU A 638 1.17 2.93 32.70
CA LEU A 638 2.02 3.32 31.59
C LEU A 638 1.14 3.36 30.33
N THR A 639 0.63 4.53 30.02
CA THR A 639 0.02 4.77 28.70
C THR A 639 1.11 4.59 27.66
N PRO A 640 0.89 3.80 26.59
CA PRO A 640 1.91 3.62 25.58
C PRO A 640 2.29 4.95 24.95
N GLU A 641 3.59 5.19 24.91
CA GLU A 641 4.18 6.39 24.33
C GLU A 641 5.28 6.07 23.34
N GLN A 642 5.50 6.98 22.40
CA GLN A 642 6.59 6.92 21.45
C GLN A 642 7.04 8.32 21.08
N TYR A 643 8.35 8.53 21.02
CA TYR A 643 8.94 9.78 20.53
C TYR A 643 9.31 9.65 19.06
N ARG A 644 9.04 10.70 18.29
CA ARG A 644 9.41 10.84 16.90
C ARG A 644 10.00 12.21 16.66
N TYR A 645 10.93 12.32 15.71
CA TYR A 645 11.55 13.58 15.38
C TYR A 645 11.01 14.11 14.05
N VAL A 646 10.62 15.38 14.06
CA VAL A 646 10.10 16.10 12.90
C VAL A 646 11.22 16.97 12.34
N TYR A 647 11.59 16.70 11.09
CA TYR A 647 12.61 17.45 10.38
C TYR A 647 12.02 18.69 9.70
N PRO A 648 12.74 19.83 9.65
CA PRO A 648 12.31 20.96 8.86
C PRO A 648 12.39 20.61 7.36
N ALA A 649 11.52 21.21 6.54
CA ALA A 649 11.49 20.94 5.09
C ALA A 649 12.79 21.32 4.35
N THR A 650 13.66 22.12 4.97
CA THR A 650 14.98 22.53 4.46
C THR A 650 16.08 21.51 4.70
N ASP A 651 15.85 20.49 5.53
CA ASP A 651 16.83 19.46 5.85
C ASP A 651 16.77 18.29 4.86
N TRP A 652 17.83 17.49 4.76
CA TRP A 652 17.88 16.28 3.94
C TRP A 652 17.49 16.51 2.46
N LEU A 653 17.96 17.60 1.84
CA LEU A 653 17.55 17.98 0.49
C LEU A 653 17.89 16.93 -0.57
N ALA A 654 19.08 16.32 -0.50
CA ALA A 654 19.49 15.25 -1.41
C ALA A 654 18.62 14.00 -1.26
N GLN A 655 18.33 13.57 -0.03
CA GLN A 655 17.39 12.48 0.26
C GLN A 655 15.96 12.78 -0.25
N GLN A 656 15.48 14.01 -0.05
CA GLN A 656 14.17 14.42 -0.54
C GLN A 656 14.12 14.38 -2.08
N GLN A 657 15.16 14.83 -2.77
CA GLN A 657 15.25 14.76 -4.23
C GLN A 657 15.35 13.31 -4.70
N ALA A 658 16.20 12.48 -4.10
CA ALA A 658 16.34 11.06 -4.43
C ALA A 658 15.00 10.32 -4.34
N SER A 659 14.22 10.56 -3.27
CA SER A 659 12.89 9.99 -3.11
C SER A 659 11.92 10.38 -4.23
N LYS A 660 11.91 11.66 -4.63
CA LYS A 660 11.06 12.15 -5.73
C LYS A 660 11.51 11.61 -7.10
N HIS A 661 12.83 11.60 -7.37
CA HIS A 661 13.40 11.01 -8.58
C HIS A 661 12.99 9.54 -8.72
N ASN A 662 13.17 8.74 -7.66
CA ASN A 662 12.83 7.32 -7.69
C ASN A 662 11.32 7.10 -7.88
N ALA A 663 10.48 7.89 -7.20
CA ALA A 663 9.02 7.81 -7.36
C ALA A 663 8.58 8.20 -8.78
N SER A 664 9.03 9.34 -9.30
CA SER A 664 8.70 9.79 -10.67
C SER A 664 9.21 8.84 -11.75
N LYS A 665 10.41 8.29 -11.61
CA LYS A 665 10.93 7.25 -12.53
C LYS A 665 10.06 5.99 -12.50
N SER A 666 9.67 5.53 -11.31
CA SER A 666 8.82 4.35 -11.16
C SER A 666 7.45 4.55 -11.81
N VAL A 667 6.81 5.70 -11.61
CA VAL A 667 5.51 6.01 -12.21
C VAL A 667 5.61 6.15 -13.72
N ALA A 668 6.63 6.82 -14.24
CA ALA A 668 6.86 6.95 -15.68
C ALA A 668 7.06 5.58 -16.35
N ALA A 669 7.86 4.69 -15.73
CA ALA A 669 8.12 3.34 -16.24
C ALA A 669 6.89 2.42 -16.26
N LEU A 670 5.89 2.69 -15.42
CA LEU A 670 4.64 1.93 -15.32
C LEU A 670 3.46 2.61 -16.04
N SER A 671 3.72 3.66 -16.80
CA SER A 671 2.69 4.41 -17.52
C SER A 671 2.32 3.78 -18.87
N SER A 672 1.10 4.03 -19.32
CA SER A 672 0.64 3.60 -20.66
C SER A 672 1.52 4.20 -21.75
N GLU A 673 1.66 3.47 -22.87
CA GLU A 673 2.21 4.05 -24.10
C GLU A 673 1.37 5.24 -24.55
N ARG A 674 1.99 6.20 -25.26
CA ARG A 674 1.32 7.39 -25.78
C ARG A 674 0.11 7.00 -26.64
N GLN A 675 -1.09 7.22 -26.13
CA GLN A 675 -2.32 7.10 -26.91
C GLN A 675 -2.53 8.38 -27.72
N VAL A 676 -2.72 8.20 -29.03
CA VAL A 676 -2.98 9.27 -29.97
C VAL A 676 -4.41 9.17 -30.42
N ASP A 677 -5.27 10.09 -29.98
CA ASP A 677 -6.66 10.13 -30.42
C ASP A 677 -6.72 10.64 -31.86
N THR A 678 -7.15 9.78 -32.77
CA THR A 678 -7.39 10.11 -34.18
C THR A 678 -8.81 10.62 -34.36
N THR A 679 -8.93 11.86 -34.85
CA THR A 679 -10.21 12.46 -35.25
C THR A 679 -10.27 12.64 -36.76
N GLU A 680 -11.37 12.27 -37.41
CA GLU A 680 -11.57 12.50 -38.85
C GLU A 680 -12.18 13.89 -39.08
N VAL A 681 -11.47 14.75 -39.80
CA VAL A 681 -11.92 16.11 -40.15
C VAL A 681 -12.20 16.19 -41.65
N PRO A 682 -13.39 16.63 -42.10
CA PRO A 682 -13.69 16.76 -43.53
C PRO A 682 -12.91 17.91 -44.18
N ILE A 683 -12.39 17.68 -45.39
CA ILE A 683 -11.68 18.72 -46.15
C ILE A 683 -12.68 19.70 -46.77
N ASN A 684 -12.34 20.99 -46.76
CA ASN A 684 -13.11 22.01 -47.47
C ASN A 684 -13.07 21.80 -48.99
N LYS A 685 -14.21 21.40 -49.58
CA LYS A 685 -14.36 21.11 -51.02
C LYS A 685 -14.40 22.36 -51.92
N GLY A 686 -14.47 23.57 -51.36
CA GLY A 686 -14.62 24.82 -52.10
C GLY A 686 -13.48 25.13 -53.07
N LEU A 687 -12.24 24.84 -52.67
CA LEU A 687 -11.06 25.08 -53.51
C LEU A 687 -11.00 24.10 -54.70
N LEU A 688 -11.34 22.83 -54.47
CA LEU A 688 -11.43 21.82 -55.52
C LEU A 688 -12.47 22.19 -56.57
N PHE A 689 -13.62 22.70 -56.14
CA PHE A 689 -14.66 23.19 -57.02
C PHE A 689 -14.22 24.41 -57.83
N ALA A 690 -13.55 25.39 -57.22
CA ALA A 690 -13.02 26.55 -57.92
C ALA A 690 -12.02 26.17 -59.02
N CYS A 691 -11.09 25.24 -58.73
CA CYS A 691 -10.14 24.71 -59.72
C CYS A 691 -10.83 23.95 -60.86
N LEU A 692 -11.88 23.18 -60.56
CA LEU A 692 -12.68 22.50 -61.59
C LEU A 692 -13.31 23.52 -62.55
N VAL A 693 -13.96 24.57 -62.03
CA VAL A 693 -14.59 25.61 -62.86
C VAL A 693 -13.56 26.32 -63.73
N PHE A 694 -12.38 26.62 -63.18
CA PHE A 694 -11.28 27.23 -63.93
C PHE A 694 -10.80 26.35 -65.09
N LEU A 695 -10.58 25.05 -64.86
CA LEU A 695 -10.12 24.11 -65.90
C LEU A 695 -11.18 23.85 -66.98
N LEU A 696 -12.46 23.77 -66.61
CA LEU A 696 -13.56 23.69 -67.57
C LEU A 696 -13.67 24.96 -68.43
N SER A 697 -13.44 26.12 -67.82
CA SER A 697 -13.41 27.40 -68.54
C SER A 697 -12.24 27.44 -69.54
N LEU A 698 -11.05 26.97 -69.15
CA LEU A 698 -9.90 26.82 -70.04
C LEU A 698 -10.19 25.88 -71.22
N LEU A 699 -10.84 24.73 -70.97
CA LEU A 699 -11.23 23.80 -72.04
C LEU A 699 -12.26 24.42 -72.99
N TRP A 700 -13.19 25.21 -72.47
CA TRP A 700 -14.17 25.93 -73.29
C TRP A 700 -13.54 27.02 -74.15
N ILE A 701 -12.65 27.82 -73.57
CA ILE A 701 -11.88 28.84 -74.29
C ILE A 701 -11.01 28.19 -75.36
N ALA A 702 -10.30 27.12 -75.01
CA ALA A 702 -9.49 26.36 -75.94
C ALA A 702 -10.32 25.82 -77.12
N ARG A 703 -11.53 25.31 -76.87
CA ARG A 703 -12.44 24.86 -77.93
C ARG A 703 -12.96 25.99 -78.84
N ARG A 704 -12.98 27.24 -78.37
CA ARG A 704 -13.50 28.38 -79.12
C ARG A 704 -12.41 29.10 -79.92
N LEU A 705 -11.16 29.04 -79.45
CA LEU A 705 -9.99 29.67 -80.08
C LEU A 705 -9.20 28.71 -80.99
N LEU A 706 -9.38 27.39 -80.86
CA LEU A 706 -8.84 26.33 -81.73
C LEU A 706 -9.97 25.75 -82.58
#